data_AF-A0A0P1ALR8-F1
#
_entry.id   AF-A0A0P1ALR8-F1
#
_cell.length_a   1.000
_cell.length_b   1.000
_cell.length_c   1.000
_cell.angle_alpha   90.00
_cell.angle_beta   90.00
_cell.angle_gamma   90.00
#
_symmetry.space_group_name_H-M   'P 1'
#
loop_
_entity.id
_entity.type
_entity.pdbx_description
1 polymer ?
#
loop_
_entity_poly.entity_id
_entity_poly.type
_entity_poly.pdbx_seq_one_letter_code
_entity_poly.pdbx_strand_id
1 'polypeptide(L)'
;MRLTNIYGRTAGASTVDVAALDQELKELQCVVDNFSKNRVLELSGMQLMNAGVELYNAPRAALRALPQGEIDEKQGDGRVTAFPRYSLVLTRYVAAKVMELSLTCSNDKENLENSGKNLASFIDECIDVLRSFGRVGMLMLESASLDCDKCEIYLSLAKDSFFSAMQLWSRIGLFHLTKFKQGLELEDIIDDLWDFWVDRVRVHQLHAQHSTNLSEEARDILSSLHELKMLAPYKTSYASSLLDLMKSVSDDYRQVAYLELQVPFVEEVLRIGDTLENDGDGDFLKRVISFQQHVLLNLLQALCTSGDFEQAERCYHLFPNNKDPKVLLLMNKLYVDKGHFDRAHRLLQLMFQQNCFEDSIAGARVFAQGYNFSDKGLDIYRELADNYKDADFVINLDVACSLAFVEGKRHESMEELKRIGCILLEKQRGGQVIDSKHIHQIRQTFFDALQEALNSNKHEECLRWADAALAISSIQDAAMYMRISSRSCIQLGRNSEALDWAEKAFDTEPSKQSLLAVFQAKIEVRPEASYETLAHIVEQIKARDDFFISDLLALGKIANSSTQSREDIVMLILDTLCHLLLDSDIHPASLSIGVVLQKAAQLAFTKRKTQQQVESIPLDNSKDSYSQTFLTYTDALLLKSANFGLLEHKKSFGPSSVFEWFFRMSFDIAKSTENSRYFILAANIAERSDELYNEESPLRHRCQPCLLAAVSSDVKKIEILNKSQLSDLLGVINRIESIQDWDATVAAELKCYLTRVTIAVKLRLFDTDTTAIFNLCKAIQQSGPELEEIGELVMYATRFDEANNIRESYRSLAGQIFSYGLQVLIHEGSTDSSKLCYLLRRLIMLAESKLNAFEWFEQVLQLVDNLDVKPSEHEMEWFAVKAWNIGVLCQRSNNTKEALRFMTVAQSILRRSDTLVEKLGDEMSRQYQALLGVSTNSVPSA
;
A
#
# COMPACT_ATOMS: atom_id res chain seq x y z
N MET A 1 34.41 -22.77 28.72
CA MET A 1 34.72 -23.99 27.93
C MET A 1 34.09 -24.01 26.54
N ARG A 2 32.75 -24.15 26.36
CA ARG A 2 32.15 -24.24 25.01
C ARG A 2 32.45 -23.01 24.14
N LEU A 3 32.08 -21.82 24.60
CA LEU A 3 32.46 -20.54 23.95
C LEU A 3 33.97 -20.44 23.67
N THR A 4 34.80 -20.85 24.63
CA THR A 4 36.28 -20.86 24.51
C THR A 4 36.76 -21.76 23.36
N ASN A 5 36.11 -22.90 23.12
CA ASN A 5 36.40 -23.81 22.01
C ASN A 5 35.90 -23.30 20.65
N ILE A 6 34.84 -22.49 20.61
CA ILE A 6 34.34 -21.87 19.37
C ILE A 6 35.29 -20.72 18.97
N TYR A 7 35.65 -19.84 19.92
CA TYR A 7 36.64 -18.78 19.70
C TYR A 7 38.03 -19.31 19.31
N GLY A 8 38.41 -20.52 19.73
CA GLY A 8 39.68 -21.14 19.36
C GLY A 8 39.82 -21.57 17.89
N ARG A 9 38.76 -21.50 17.07
CA ARG A 9 38.75 -21.96 15.67
C ARG A 9 38.91 -20.85 14.62
N THR A 10 39.10 -19.60 15.04
CA THR A 10 39.03 -18.43 14.14
C THR A 10 40.28 -18.22 13.29
N ALA A 11 40.42 -18.99 12.22
CA ALA A 11 41.19 -18.62 11.02
C ALA A 11 40.30 -18.44 9.77
N GLY A 12 38.99 -18.66 9.93
CA GLY A 12 37.96 -18.47 8.91
C GLY A 12 36.62 -18.93 9.49
N ALA A 13 35.90 -18.02 10.15
CA ALA A 13 34.63 -18.34 10.80
C ALA A 13 33.51 -18.43 9.77
N SER A 14 32.76 -19.54 9.76
CA SER A 14 31.58 -19.68 8.91
C SER A 14 30.36 -19.02 9.54
N THR A 15 29.33 -18.73 8.74
CA THR A 15 28.02 -18.25 9.24
C THR A 15 27.38 -19.23 10.23
N VAL A 16 27.74 -20.52 10.17
CA VAL A 16 27.29 -21.57 11.09
C VAL A 16 27.94 -21.44 12.46
N ASP A 17 29.25 -21.13 12.53
CA ASP A 17 29.95 -20.90 13.80
C ASP A 17 29.42 -19.64 14.51
N VAL A 18 29.04 -18.62 13.73
CA VAL A 18 28.43 -17.37 14.22
C VAL A 18 27.02 -17.62 14.77
N ALA A 19 26.20 -18.42 14.08
CA ALA A 19 24.87 -18.80 14.57
C ALA A 19 24.93 -19.69 15.84
N ALA A 20 25.91 -20.59 15.91
CA ALA A 20 26.14 -21.40 17.11
C ALA A 20 26.58 -20.55 18.32
N LEU A 21 27.37 -19.49 18.09
CA LEU A 21 27.76 -18.55 19.14
C LEU A 21 26.57 -17.73 19.65
N ASP A 22 25.69 -17.24 18.75
CA ASP A 22 24.47 -16.50 19.11
C ASP A 22 23.48 -17.37 19.90
N GLN A 23 23.34 -18.66 19.54
CA GLN A 23 22.51 -19.60 20.28
C GLN A 23 23.06 -19.89 21.68
N GLU A 24 24.35 -20.23 21.82
CA GLU A 24 24.96 -20.47 23.15
C GLU A 24 24.98 -19.20 24.01
N LEU A 25 25.07 -17.99 23.42
CA LEU A 25 24.93 -16.72 24.15
C LEU A 25 23.50 -16.45 24.63
N LYS A 26 22.48 -16.75 23.81
CA LYS A 26 21.06 -16.67 24.23
C LYS A 26 20.72 -17.67 25.33
N GLU A 27 21.26 -18.88 25.26
CA GLU A 27 21.13 -19.87 26.33
C GLU A 27 21.82 -19.39 27.60
N LEU A 28 23.04 -18.81 27.52
CA LEU A 28 23.71 -18.19 28.67
C LEU A 28 22.96 -17.00 29.27
N GLN A 29 22.36 -16.13 28.44
CA GLN A 29 21.52 -15.02 28.90
C GLN A 29 20.33 -15.56 29.72
N CYS A 30 19.58 -16.52 29.15
CA CYS A 30 18.45 -17.17 29.83
C CYS A 30 18.89 -17.89 31.11
N VAL A 31 20.08 -18.49 31.13
CA VAL A 31 20.67 -19.14 32.31
C VAL A 31 21.05 -18.11 33.39
N VAL A 32 21.60 -16.94 33.03
CA VAL A 32 21.86 -15.84 33.98
C VAL A 32 20.56 -15.27 34.56
N ASP A 33 19.53 -15.06 33.71
CA ASP A 33 18.20 -14.60 34.13
C ASP A 33 17.47 -15.58 35.06
N ASN A 34 17.82 -16.87 34.99
CA ASN A 34 17.34 -17.92 35.89
C ASN A 34 18.21 -18.09 37.14
N PHE A 35 19.53 -17.87 37.06
CA PHE A 35 20.42 -17.92 38.22
C PHE A 35 20.22 -16.76 39.19
N SER A 36 19.87 -15.56 38.70
CA SER A 36 19.51 -14.42 39.55
C SER A 36 18.31 -14.72 40.49
N LYS A 37 17.51 -15.73 40.16
CA LYS A 37 16.30 -16.15 40.90
C LYS A 37 16.50 -17.37 41.80
N ASN A 38 17.53 -18.19 41.58
CA ASN A 38 17.71 -19.49 42.24
C ASN A 38 19.05 -19.59 42.99
N ARG A 39 19.01 -19.48 44.34
CA ARG A 39 20.19 -19.58 45.23
C ARG A 39 20.71 -21.01 45.45
N VAL A 40 21.08 -21.73 44.40
CA VAL A 40 21.83 -23.00 44.52
C VAL A 40 22.88 -23.10 43.41
N LEU A 41 24.16 -23.00 43.79
CA LEU A 41 25.30 -23.25 42.92
C LEU A 41 26.23 -24.28 43.58
N GLU A 42 26.57 -25.35 42.86
CA GLU A 42 27.52 -26.38 43.30
C GLU A 42 29.00 -25.93 43.11
N LEU A 43 29.23 -24.76 42.53
CA LEU A 43 30.55 -24.19 42.24
C LEU A 43 31.00 -23.24 43.35
N SER A 44 32.28 -23.27 43.70
CA SER A 44 32.85 -22.34 44.68
C SER A 44 33.05 -20.93 44.08
N GLY A 45 32.95 -19.89 44.91
CA GLY A 45 33.15 -18.49 44.49
C GLY A 45 34.46 -18.29 43.70
N MET A 46 35.58 -18.83 44.18
CA MET A 46 36.86 -18.76 43.46
C MET A 46 36.84 -19.40 42.05
N GLN A 47 36.08 -20.48 41.85
CA GLN A 47 35.90 -21.08 40.51
C GLN A 47 35.05 -20.20 39.60
N LEU A 48 34.01 -19.55 40.14
CA LEU A 48 33.17 -18.60 39.39
C LEU A 48 33.96 -17.35 39.00
N MET A 49 34.77 -16.79 39.92
CA MET A 49 35.63 -15.64 39.63
C MET A 49 36.61 -15.95 38.50
N ASN A 50 37.34 -17.07 38.60
CA ASN A 50 38.29 -17.49 37.56
C ASN A 50 37.59 -17.73 36.21
N ALA A 51 36.42 -18.38 36.20
CA ALA A 51 35.64 -18.60 34.97
C ALA A 51 35.15 -17.28 34.35
N GLY A 52 34.77 -16.30 35.17
CA GLY A 52 34.44 -14.94 34.72
C GLY A 52 35.65 -14.24 34.10
N VAL A 53 36.82 -14.29 34.75
CA VAL A 53 38.06 -13.66 34.25
C VAL A 53 38.54 -14.29 32.93
N GLU A 54 38.44 -15.61 32.80
CA GLU A 54 38.70 -16.30 31.52
C GLU A 54 37.72 -15.86 30.43
N LEU A 55 36.42 -15.80 30.73
CA LEU A 55 35.39 -15.40 29.76
C LEU A 55 35.52 -13.93 29.33
N TYR A 56 35.88 -13.03 30.25
CA TYR A 56 36.09 -11.61 29.98
C TYR A 56 37.30 -11.37 29.05
N ASN A 57 38.35 -12.19 29.19
CA ASN A 57 39.59 -12.07 28.41
C ASN A 57 39.60 -12.88 27.11
N ALA A 58 38.81 -13.96 26.98
CA ALA A 58 38.79 -14.80 25.77
C ALA A 58 38.61 -14.02 24.44
N PRO A 59 37.78 -12.97 24.33
CA PRO A 59 37.58 -12.26 23.05
C PRO A 59 38.78 -11.43 22.57
N ARG A 60 39.78 -11.15 23.43
CA ARG A 60 40.96 -10.32 23.09
C ARG A 60 41.83 -10.93 21.99
N ALA A 61 41.82 -12.27 21.85
CA ALA A 61 42.59 -12.96 20.83
C ALA A 61 41.96 -12.84 19.43
N ALA A 62 40.63 -13.02 19.33
CA ALA A 62 39.89 -12.93 18.07
C ALA A 62 39.86 -11.50 17.50
N LEU A 63 39.83 -10.48 18.37
CA LEU A 63 39.82 -9.07 17.96
C LEU A 63 41.07 -8.61 17.19
N ARG A 64 42.23 -9.27 17.33
CA ARG A 64 43.44 -8.90 16.58
C ARG A 64 43.38 -9.22 15.08
N ALA A 65 42.42 -10.05 14.65
CA ALA A 65 42.27 -10.45 13.24
C ALA A 65 41.29 -9.56 12.45
N LEU A 66 40.44 -8.76 13.13
CA LEU A 66 39.41 -7.93 12.47
C LEU A 66 39.95 -6.75 11.64
N PRO A 67 41.02 -6.02 12.02
CA PRO A 67 41.46 -4.83 11.26
C PRO A 67 41.96 -5.09 9.83
N GLN A 68 42.17 -6.35 9.46
CA GLN A 68 42.68 -6.74 8.14
C GLN A 68 41.57 -7.04 7.12
N GLY A 69 40.30 -7.20 7.56
CA GLY A 69 39.16 -7.33 6.64
C GLY A 69 38.58 -5.98 6.17
N GLU A 70 38.61 -4.97 7.03
CA GLU A 70 37.95 -3.66 6.79
C GLU A 70 38.66 -2.76 5.75
N ILE A 71 39.82 -3.18 5.23
CA ILE A 71 40.59 -2.42 4.24
C ILE A 71 40.21 -2.81 2.80
N ASP A 72 39.81 -4.06 2.55
CA ASP A 72 39.60 -4.59 1.20
C ASP A 72 38.16 -4.41 0.65
N GLU A 73 37.15 -4.14 1.50
CA GLU A 73 35.74 -3.97 1.07
C GLU A 73 35.28 -2.51 0.94
N LYS A 74 36.14 -1.58 0.51
CA LYS A 74 35.75 -0.19 0.15
C LYS A 74 35.24 -0.03 -1.30
N GLN A 75 34.79 -1.11 -1.93
CA GLN A 75 34.15 -1.10 -3.26
C GLN A 75 32.92 -2.02 -3.33
N GLY A 76 31.89 -1.66 -2.57
CA GLY A 76 30.57 -2.31 -2.65
C GLY A 76 29.55 -1.54 -1.82
N ASP A 77 28.44 -1.13 -2.46
CA ASP A 77 27.33 -0.49 -1.76
C ASP A 77 26.55 -1.58 -1.00
N GLY A 78 26.90 -1.77 0.28
CA GLY A 78 26.47 -2.91 1.08
C GLY A 78 26.60 -2.66 2.57
N ARG A 79 25.55 -3.00 3.33
CA ARG A 79 25.48 -2.80 4.79
C ARG A 79 26.66 -3.44 5.50
N VAL A 80 27.39 -2.65 6.29
CA VAL A 80 28.39 -3.14 7.25
C VAL A 80 27.75 -4.18 8.16
N THR A 81 28.30 -5.39 8.21
CA THR A 81 27.73 -6.49 8.99
C THR A 81 28.08 -6.33 10.47
N ALA A 82 27.23 -5.63 11.23
CA ALA A 82 27.41 -5.28 12.65
C ALA A 82 27.53 -6.47 13.65
N PHE A 83 27.56 -7.71 13.16
CA PHE A 83 27.42 -8.93 13.94
C PHE A 83 28.58 -9.27 14.92
N PRO A 84 29.86 -8.90 14.69
CA PRO A 84 30.94 -9.24 15.63
C PRO A 84 30.91 -8.47 16.96
N ARG A 85 30.46 -7.20 16.95
CA ARG A 85 30.58 -6.30 18.11
C ARG A 85 29.54 -6.60 19.19
N TYR A 86 28.29 -6.87 18.80
CA TYR A 86 27.21 -7.25 19.74
C TYR A 86 27.62 -8.44 20.63
N SER A 87 28.09 -9.53 20.03
CA SER A 87 28.44 -10.76 20.73
C SER A 87 29.63 -10.60 21.66
N LEU A 88 30.63 -9.78 21.29
CA LEU A 88 31.75 -9.41 22.14
C LEU A 88 31.28 -8.71 23.42
N VAL A 89 30.43 -7.70 23.24
CA VAL A 89 29.93 -6.84 24.32
C VAL A 89 29.08 -7.66 25.30
N LEU A 90 28.17 -8.47 24.77
CA LEU A 90 27.33 -9.38 25.55
C LEU A 90 28.16 -10.43 26.32
N THR A 91 29.20 -10.99 25.70
CA THR A 91 30.11 -11.96 26.36
C THR A 91 30.81 -11.34 27.58
N ARG A 92 31.29 -10.10 27.47
CA ARG A 92 31.95 -9.40 28.60
C ARG A 92 30.96 -9.02 29.70
N TYR A 93 29.73 -8.66 29.34
CA TYR A 93 28.66 -8.39 30.29
C TYR A 93 28.29 -9.63 31.13
N VAL A 94 28.06 -10.77 30.45
CA VAL A 94 27.83 -12.06 31.11
C VAL A 94 29.02 -12.45 32.00
N ALA A 95 30.26 -12.22 31.54
CA ALA A 95 31.44 -12.46 32.35
C ALA A 95 31.47 -11.62 33.65
N ALA A 96 31.13 -10.33 33.57
CA ALA A 96 31.05 -9.45 34.75
C ALA A 96 29.95 -9.90 35.74
N LYS A 97 28.75 -10.27 35.26
CA LYS A 97 27.69 -10.85 36.10
C LYS A 97 28.13 -12.17 36.77
N VAL A 98 28.91 -13.02 36.09
CA VAL A 98 29.47 -14.24 36.69
C VAL A 98 30.49 -13.92 37.81
N MET A 99 31.31 -12.87 37.64
CA MET A 99 32.18 -12.39 38.72
C MET A 99 31.40 -11.81 39.90
N GLU A 100 30.32 -11.05 39.65
CA GLU A 100 29.44 -10.50 40.69
C GLU A 100 28.80 -11.59 41.56
N LEU A 101 28.30 -12.66 40.91
CA LEU A 101 27.79 -13.85 41.60
C LEU A 101 28.88 -14.51 42.46
N SER A 102 30.14 -14.49 42.03
CA SER A 102 31.25 -15.04 42.80
C SER A 102 31.50 -14.26 44.11
N LEU A 103 31.43 -12.92 44.08
CA LEU A 103 31.53 -12.06 45.27
C LEU A 103 30.40 -12.35 46.27
N THR A 104 29.21 -12.65 45.75
CA THR A 104 28.04 -13.02 46.57
C THR A 104 28.23 -14.39 47.22
N CYS A 105 28.72 -15.38 46.48
CA CYS A 105 29.00 -16.73 46.99
C CYS A 105 30.16 -16.77 48.01
N SER A 106 31.09 -15.82 47.95
CA SER A 106 32.21 -15.70 48.91
C SER A 106 31.79 -15.14 50.28
N ASN A 107 30.64 -14.47 50.38
CA ASN A 107 30.12 -13.91 51.65
C ASN A 107 29.44 -14.96 52.55
N ASP A 108 28.92 -16.06 51.99
CA ASP A 108 28.09 -17.05 52.72
C ASP A 108 28.89 -18.11 53.50
N LYS A 109 30.16 -17.86 53.84
CA LYS A 109 30.96 -18.74 54.71
C LYS A 109 31.43 -18.04 55.98
N GLU A 110 30.92 -18.52 57.11
CA GLU A 110 31.39 -18.23 58.47
C GLU A 110 32.92 -18.42 58.59
N ASN A 111 33.71 -17.36 58.39
CA ASN A 111 35.14 -17.31 58.73
C ASN A 111 35.75 -15.89 58.66
N LEU A 112 34.94 -14.83 58.85
CA LEU A 112 35.39 -13.43 58.76
C LEU A 112 36.15 -12.92 59.98
N GLU A 113 36.27 -13.70 61.06
CA GLU A 113 36.98 -13.30 62.29
C GLU A 113 38.50 -13.54 62.27
N ASN A 114 39.05 -14.24 61.26
CA ASN A 114 40.49 -14.51 61.18
C ASN A 114 41.18 -13.89 59.94
N SER A 115 41.98 -12.86 60.23
CA SER A 115 42.91 -12.13 59.36
C SER A 115 42.33 -11.02 58.47
N GLY A 116 42.77 -9.79 58.72
CA GLY A 116 42.52 -8.62 57.86
C GLY A 116 43.17 -8.67 56.47
N LYS A 117 43.84 -9.78 56.11
CA LYS A 117 44.31 -10.04 54.75
C LYS A 117 43.17 -10.45 53.80
N ASN A 118 42.16 -11.17 54.31
CA ASN A 118 41.03 -11.62 53.50
C ASN A 118 40.06 -10.47 53.13
N LEU A 119 39.97 -9.43 53.98
CA LEU A 119 39.14 -8.26 53.69
C LEU A 119 39.74 -7.37 52.60
N ALA A 120 41.07 -7.19 52.60
CA ALA A 120 41.76 -6.42 51.57
C ALA A 120 41.62 -7.08 50.19
N SER A 121 41.83 -8.40 50.09
CA SER A 121 41.65 -9.13 48.82
C SER A 121 40.20 -9.11 48.33
N PHE A 122 39.21 -9.17 49.24
CA PHE A 122 37.80 -9.04 48.85
C PHE A 122 37.45 -7.65 48.31
N ILE A 123 38.03 -6.59 48.89
CA ILE A 123 37.87 -5.22 48.39
C ILE A 123 38.54 -5.06 47.01
N ASP A 124 39.72 -5.63 46.81
CA ASP A 124 40.38 -5.66 45.49
C ASP A 124 39.52 -6.39 44.44
N GLU A 125 38.98 -7.57 44.77
CA GLU A 125 38.04 -8.29 43.91
C GLU A 125 36.77 -7.44 43.60
N CYS A 126 36.21 -6.74 44.59
CA CYS A 126 35.07 -5.84 44.35
C CYS A 126 35.43 -4.66 43.43
N ILE A 127 36.63 -4.09 43.55
CA ILE A 127 37.12 -3.01 42.67
C ILE A 127 37.29 -3.53 41.24
N ASP A 128 37.90 -4.71 41.04
CA ASP A 128 38.11 -5.27 39.70
C ASP A 128 36.79 -5.63 39.00
N VAL A 129 35.79 -6.15 39.73
CA VAL A 129 34.46 -6.41 39.17
C VAL A 129 33.71 -5.11 38.86
N LEU A 130 33.80 -4.09 39.73
CA LEU A 130 33.26 -2.76 39.47
C LEU A 130 33.87 -2.16 38.18
N ARG A 131 35.20 -2.18 38.05
CA ARG A 131 35.91 -1.69 36.85
C ARG A 131 35.53 -2.49 35.60
N SER A 132 35.24 -3.78 35.75
CA SER A 132 34.76 -4.63 34.65
C SER A 132 33.36 -4.23 34.19
N PHE A 133 32.41 -3.97 35.11
CA PHE A 133 31.09 -3.45 34.76
C PHE A 133 31.12 -2.04 34.16
N GLY A 134 31.91 -1.14 34.74
CA GLY A 134 32.06 0.23 34.22
C GLY A 134 32.57 0.23 32.77
N ARG A 135 33.66 -0.49 32.50
CA ARG A 135 34.25 -0.62 31.15
C ARG A 135 33.33 -1.35 30.16
N VAL A 136 32.48 -2.27 30.62
CA VAL A 136 31.44 -2.88 29.77
C VAL A 136 30.32 -1.88 29.46
N GLY A 137 29.90 -1.07 30.43
CA GLY A 137 28.90 0.00 30.23
C GLY A 137 29.37 1.05 29.21
N MET A 138 30.62 1.50 29.33
CA MET A 138 31.24 2.41 28.35
C MET A 138 31.27 1.79 26.94
N LEU A 139 31.72 0.53 26.84
CA LEU A 139 31.78 -0.19 25.55
C LEU A 139 30.39 -0.40 24.93
N MET A 140 29.35 -0.58 25.75
CA MET A 140 27.95 -0.63 25.30
C MET A 140 27.48 0.73 24.78
N LEU A 141 27.73 1.82 25.51
CA LEU A 141 27.42 3.18 25.08
C LEU A 141 28.11 3.53 23.74
N GLU A 142 29.40 3.20 23.59
CA GLU A 142 30.13 3.33 22.32
C GLU A 142 29.55 2.46 21.19
N SER A 143 28.94 1.32 21.52
CA SER A 143 28.38 0.42 20.51
C SER A 143 26.98 0.87 20.06
N ALA A 144 26.21 1.50 20.95
CA ALA A 144 24.90 2.07 20.66
C ALA A 144 24.94 3.11 19.53
N SER A 145 25.99 3.94 19.49
CA SER A 145 26.18 4.96 18.44
C SER A 145 26.68 4.42 17.10
N LEU A 146 27.09 3.15 17.04
CA LEU A 146 27.65 2.50 15.85
C LEU A 146 26.74 1.41 15.25
N ASP A 147 25.76 0.91 16.01
CA ASP A 147 24.83 -0.16 15.64
C ASP A 147 23.39 0.29 15.96
N CYS A 148 22.88 1.19 15.11
CA CYS A 148 21.58 1.85 15.29
C CYS A 148 20.41 0.84 15.41
N ASP A 149 20.47 -0.29 14.71
CA ASP A 149 19.43 -1.33 14.70
C ASP A 149 19.23 -1.98 16.10
N LYS A 150 20.24 -1.86 16.98
CA LYS A 150 20.23 -2.41 18.35
C LYS A 150 20.50 -1.36 19.43
N CYS A 151 20.47 -0.08 19.11
CA CYS A 151 20.82 1.03 20.01
C CYS A 151 20.17 0.89 21.40
N GLU A 152 18.84 0.70 21.45
CA GLU A 152 18.07 0.51 22.69
C GLU A 152 18.55 -0.67 23.55
N ILE A 153 18.96 -1.78 22.91
CA ILE A 153 19.44 -2.97 23.62
C ILE A 153 20.79 -2.68 24.27
N TYR A 154 21.69 -1.98 23.56
CA TYR A 154 22.96 -1.56 24.15
C TYR A 154 22.76 -0.54 25.28
N LEU A 155 21.88 0.45 25.13
CA LEU A 155 21.59 1.45 26.17
C LEU A 155 20.99 0.80 27.42
N SER A 156 20.04 -0.12 27.26
CA SER A 156 19.46 -0.91 28.35
C SER A 156 20.51 -1.74 29.11
N LEU A 157 21.38 -2.45 28.38
CA LEU A 157 22.45 -3.23 29.00
C LEU A 157 23.53 -2.33 29.64
N ALA A 158 23.85 -1.18 29.04
CA ALA A 158 24.76 -0.20 29.63
C ALA A 158 24.23 0.31 30.97
N LYS A 159 22.92 0.60 31.04
CA LYS A 159 22.23 1.04 32.27
C LYS A 159 22.33 -0.01 33.38
N ASP A 160 22.06 -1.29 33.11
CA ASP A 160 22.22 -2.39 34.09
C ASP A 160 23.70 -2.56 34.51
N SER A 161 24.63 -2.47 33.55
CA SER A 161 26.07 -2.55 33.83
C SER A 161 26.54 -1.42 34.76
N PHE A 162 26.19 -0.16 34.47
CA PHE A 162 26.52 0.98 35.35
C PHE A 162 25.77 0.95 36.69
N PHE A 163 24.54 0.45 36.74
CA PHE A 163 23.80 0.22 37.98
C PHE A 163 24.51 -0.83 38.86
N SER A 164 24.99 -1.92 38.27
CA SER A 164 25.76 -2.96 38.96
C SER A 164 27.09 -2.42 39.52
N ALA A 165 27.80 -1.60 38.72
CA ALA A 165 28.99 -0.88 39.17
C ALA A 165 28.66 0.07 40.35
N MET A 166 27.55 0.79 40.30
CA MET A 166 27.10 1.70 41.37
C MET A 166 26.73 0.93 42.66
N GLN A 167 26.11 -0.24 42.54
CA GLN A 167 25.83 -1.09 43.71
C GLN A 167 27.12 -1.54 44.39
N LEU A 168 28.13 -1.98 43.63
CA LEU A 168 29.45 -2.32 44.17
C LEU A 168 30.14 -1.09 44.77
N TRP A 169 30.05 0.07 44.11
CA TRP A 169 30.60 1.33 44.63
C TRP A 169 30.00 1.70 45.97
N SER A 170 28.68 1.61 46.14
CA SER A 170 27.98 1.95 47.39
C SER A 170 28.43 1.10 48.60
N ARG A 171 29.00 -0.09 48.36
CA ARG A 171 29.54 -1.00 49.39
C ARG A 171 31.00 -0.70 49.75
N ILE A 172 31.75 -0.10 48.82
CA ILE A 172 33.13 0.37 49.03
C ILE A 172 33.07 1.80 49.58
N GLY A 173 32.65 2.75 48.75
CA GLY A 173 32.65 4.18 49.03
C GLY A 173 34.05 4.78 49.12
N LEU A 174 34.13 6.07 48.79
CA LEU A 174 35.37 6.84 48.73
C LEU A 174 36.21 6.77 50.02
N PHE A 175 35.56 6.74 51.18
CA PHE A 175 36.22 6.65 52.50
C PHE A 175 36.95 5.32 52.73
N HIS A 176 36.40 4.19 52.27
CA HIS A 176 37.12 2.92 52.39
C HIS A 176 38.17 2.78 51.28
N LEU A 177 37.88 3.21 50.05
CA LEU A 177 38.85 3.18 48.95
C LEU A 177 40.16 3.88 49.32
N THR A 178 40.09 5.12 49.80
CA THR A 178 41.26 5.93 50.23
C THR A 178 42.02 5.37 51.45
N LYS A 179 41.40 4.44 52.20
CA LYS A 179 42.04 3.75 53.33
C LYS A 179 42.87 2.53 52.87
N PHE A 180 42.48 1.88 51.76
CA PHE A 180 43.13 0.67 51.26
C PHE A 180 44.03 0.91 50.04
N LYS A 181 43.77 1.94 49.23
CA LYS A 181 44.53 2.31 48.02
C LYS A 181 45.16 3.70 48.17
N GLN A 182 46.38 3.87 47.67
CA GLN A 182 47.16 5.11 47.78
C GLN A 182 48.03 5.33 46.54
N GLY A 183 48.37 6.61 46.25
CA GLY A 183 49.20 6.99 45.11
C GLY A 183 48.54 6.68 43.76
N LEU A 184 49.35 6.33 42.75
CA LEU A 184 48.89 6.09 41.38
C LEU A 184 47.75 5.08 41.25
N GLU A 185 47.72 4.03 42.10
CA GLU A 185 46.64 3.03 42.06
C GLU A 185 45.29 3.63 42.50
N LEU A 186 45.29 4.58 43.44
CA LEU A 186 44.09 5.32 43.83
C LEU A 186 43.67 6.30 42.73
N GLU A 187 44.62 6.99 42.09
CA GLU A 187 44.35 7.89 40.97
C GLU A 187 43.73 7.15 39.78
N ASP A 188 44.30 6.00 39.37
CA ASP A 188 43.78 5.14 38.29
C ASP A 188 42.34 4.64 38.55
N ILE A 189 41.99 4.39 39.83
CA ILE A 189 40.63 3.95 40.20
C ILE A 189 39.67 5.14 40.21
N ILE A 190 40.12 6.33 40.61
CA ILE A 190 39.31 7.55 40.59
C ILE A 190 39.07 8.04 39.16
N ASP A 191 40.05 7.98 38.26
CA ASP A 191 39.87 8.26 36.83
C ASP A 191 38.84 7.29 36.19
N ASP A 192 38.95 5.98 36.43
CA ASP A 192 37.93 5.01 35.95
C ASP A 192 36.54 5.31 36.54
N LEU A 193 36.42 5.57 37.85
CA LEU A 193 35.14 5.90 38.50
C LEU A 193 34.52 7.19 37.96
N TRP A 194 35.35 8.20 37.70
CA TRP A 194 34.93 9.46 37.09
C TRP A 194 34.28 9.21 35.73
N ASP A 195 34.99 8.50 34.83
CA ASP A 195 34.49 8.19 33.50
C ASP A 195 33.20 7.34 33.56
N PHE A 196 33.10 6.37 34.48
CA PHE A 196 31.89 5.56 34.63
C PHE A 196 30.66 6.38 35.04
N TRP A 197 30.80 7.37 35.94
CA TRP A 197 29.67 8.20 36.35
C TRP A 197 29.31 9.27 35.32
N VAL A 198 30.28 9.78 34.56
CA VAL A 198 30.03 10.64 33.38
C VAL A 198 29.24 9.86 32.32
N ASP A 199 29.67 8.66 31.95
CA ASP A 199 28.99 7.85 30.93
C ASP A 199 27.66 7.28 31.42
N ARG A 200 27.51 7.01 32.72
CA ARG A 200 26.21 6.70 33.32
C ARG A 200 25.22 7.84 33.12
N VAL A 201 25.61 9.10 33.38
CA VAL A 201 24.75 10.27 33.12
C VAL A 201 24.35 10.34 31.64
N ARG A 202 25.28 10.10 30.71
CA ARG A 202 25.01 10.05 29.26
C ARG A 202 24.02 8.95 28.87
N VAL A 203 24.14 7.75 29.41
CA VAL A 203 23.18 6.64 29.18
C VAL A 203 21.78 7.05 29.64
N HIS A 204 21.64 7.62 30.83
CA HIS A 204 20.34 8.08 31.34
C HIS A 204 19.78 9.26 30.52
N GLN A 205 20.60 10.19 30.02
CA GLN A 205 20.18 11.26 29.10
C GLN A 205 19.60 10.69 27.79
N LEU A 206 20.29 9.73 27.16
CA LEU A 206 19.84 9.11 25.91
C LEU A 206 18.56 8.29 26.12
N HIS A 207 18.49 7.48 27.19
CA HIS A 207 17.31 6.68 27.50
C HIS A 207 16.10 7.56 27.86
N ALA A 208 16.29 8.72 28.47
CA ALA A 208 15.22 9.69 28.75
C ALA A 208 14.59 10.32 27.49
N GLN A 209 15.23 10.24 26.31
CA GLN A 209 14.63 10.68 25.03
C GLN A 209 13.61 9.67 24.48
N HIS A 210 13.64 8.42 24.95
CA HIS A 210 12.84 7.30 24.42
C HIS A 210 11.95 6.62 25.48
N SER A 211 12.15 6.92 26.76
CA SER A 211 11.45 6.30 27.91
C SER A 211 10.27 7.11 28.44
N THR A 212 9.26 6.43 28.98
CA THR A 212 8.13 7.04 29.70
C THR A 212 8.41 7.30 31.19
N ASN A 213 9.48 6.73 31.76
CA ASN A 213 9.79 6.79 33.21
C ASN A 213 10.77 7.92 33.58
N LEU A 214 10.51 9.13 33.09
CA LEU A 214 11.41 10.30 33.22
C LEU A 214 11.86 10.63 34.65
N SER A 215 11.00 10.42 35.66
CA SER A 215 11.30 10.69 37.07
C SER A 215 12.38 9.75 37.66
N GLU A 216 12.53 8.54 37.13
CA GLU A 216 13.52 7.58 37.58
C GLU A 216 14.90 7.91 37.00
N GLU A 217 14.98 8.21 35.69
CA GLU A 217 16.22 8.64 35.03
C GLU A 217 16.80 9.91 35.67
N ALA A 218 15.96 10.90 35.96
CA ALA A 218 16.40 12.15 36.61
C ALA A 218 16.98 11.91 38.01
N ARG A 219 16.43 10.95 38.77
CA ARG A 219 16.97 10.57 40.10
C ARG A 219 18.35 9.92 39.99
N ASP A 220 18.54 9.06 39.00
CA ASP A 220 19.82 8.39 38.76
C ASP A 220 20.90 9.35 38.23
N ILE A 221 20.53 10.33 37.41
CA ILE A 221 21.41 11.43 37.00
C ILE A 221 21.86 12.24 38.22
N LEU A 222 20.92 12.67 39.08
CA LEU A 222 21.25 13.42 40.31
C LEU A 222 22.15 12.61 41.26
N SER A 223 21.87 11.31 41.45
CA SER A 223 22.72 10.39 42.22
C SER A 223 24.16 10.33 41.67
N SER A 224 24.31 10.27 40.35
CA SER A 224 25.62 10.23 39.69
C SER A 224 26.38 11.56 39.81
N LEU A 225 25.68 12.70 39.73
CA LEU A 225 26.27 14.03 39.95
C LEU A 225 26.75 14.24 41.39
N HIS A 226 26.05 13.66 42.38
CA HIS A 226 26.52 13.67 43.77
C HIS A 226 27.83 12.91 43.96
N GLU A 227 27.98 11.72 43.35
CA GLU A 227 29.25 10.97 43.39
C GLU A 227 30.37 11.72 42.67
N LEU A 228 30.11 12.28 41.48
CA LEU A 228 31.07 13.10 40.74
C LEU A 228 31.52 14.33 41.56
N LYS A 229 30.61 15.00 42.29
CA LYS A 229 30.98 16.07 43.24
C LYS A 229 31.96 15.59 44.32
N MET A 230 31.81 14.37 44.84
CA MET A 230 32.72 13.83 45.85
C MET A 230 34.10 13.45 45.26
N LEU A 231 34.17 13.14 43.97
CA LEU A 231 35.42 12.86 43.24
C LEU A 231 36.13 14.14 42.73
N ALA A 232 35.38 15.23 42.52
CA ALA A 232 35.92 16.48 41.95
C ALA A 232 37.18 17.06 42.67
N PRO A 233 37.33 16.98 44.01
CA PRO A 233 38.52 17.50 44.70
C PRO A 233 39.84 16.78 44.38
N TYR A 234 39.80 15.58 43.79
CA TYR A 234 41.02 14.78 43.52
C TYR A 234 41.78 15.24 42.26
N LYS A 235 41.13 15.97 41.35
CA LYS A 235 41.74 16.42 40.09
C LYS A 235 41.11 17.74 39.65
N THR A 236 41.90 18.80 39.51
CA THR A 236 41.38 20.15 39.22
C THR A 236 40.56 20.25 37.92
N SER A 237 40.82 19.38 36.94
CA SER A 237 40.03 19.29 35.70
C SER A 237 38.60 18.78 35.91
N TYR A 238 38.35 17.98 36.94
CA TYR A 238 37.04 17.39 37.22
C TYR A 238 36.00 18.44 37.60
N ALA A 239 36.35 19.40 38.45
CA ALA A 239 35.44 20.48 38.83
C ALA A 239 34.94 21.26 37.60
N SER A 240 35.81 21.53 36.62
CA SER A 240 35.39 22.11 35.34
C SER A 240 34.54 21.16 34.48
N SER A 241 34.91 19.88 34.39
CA SER A 241 34.16 18.89 33.61
C SER A 241 32.77 18.59 34.21
N LEU A 242 32.59 18.76 35.52
CA LEU A 242 31.30 18.63 36.19
C LEU A 242 30.36 19.77 35.80
N LEU A 243 30.85 21.02 35.80
CA LEU A 243 30.08 22.18 35.33
C LEU A 243 29.67 21.99 33.86
N ASP A 244 30.57 21.51 32.99
CA ASP A 244 30.26 21.26 31.58
C ASP A 244 29.22 20.13 31.40
N LEU A 245 29.31 19.05 32.19
CA LEU A 245 28.32 17.95 32.17
C LEU A 245 26.93 18.42 32.65
N MET A 246 26.86 19.08 33.81
CA MET A 246 25.60 19.60 34.36
C MET A 246 24.96 20.63 33.42
N LYS A 247 25.78 21.40 32.68
CA LYS A 247 25.32 22.33 31.66
C LYS A 247 24.67 21.60 30.49
N SER A 248 25.29 20.53 30.00
CA SER A 248 24.72 19.69 28.93
C SER A 248 23.35 19.12 29.32
N VAL A 249 23.22 18.55 30.52
CA VAL A 249 21.94 18.00 31.00
C VAL A 249 20.85 19.09 31.07
N SER A 250 21.19 20.29 31.55
CA SER A 250 20.27 21.44 31.58
C SER A 250 19.85 21.90 30.17
N ASP A 251 20.77 21.84 29.20
CA ASP A 251 20.50 22.18 27.81
C ASP A 251 19.61 21.15 27.10
N ASP A 252 19.70 19.87 27.48
CA ASP A 252 18.83 18.79 26.96
C ASP A 252 17.41 18.89 27.53
N TYR A 253 17.27 19.04 28.85
CA TYR A 253 15.96 19.23 29.49
C TYR A 253 15.23 20.49 28.97
N ARG A 254 15.97 21.57 28.65
CA ARG A 254 15.41 22.73 27.94
C ARG A 254 14.91 22.36 26.54
N GLN A 255 15.72 21.65 25.74
CA GLN A 255 15.36 21.30 24.35
C GLN A 255 14.07 20.47 24.26
N VAL A 256 13.87 19.54 25.19
CA VAL A 256 12.66 18.69 25.25
C VAL A 256 11.53 19.32 26.09
N ALA A 257 11.73 20.55 26.60
CA ALA A 257 10.78 21.31 27.42
C ALA A 257 10.28 20.59 28.69
N TYR A 258 11.11 19.73 29.30
CA TYR A 258 10.77 18.96 30.50
C TYR A 258 10.85 19.80 31.79
N LEU A 259 9.89 20.71 31.98
CA LEU A 259 9.86 21.60 33.15
C LEU A 259 9.89 20.86 34.50
N GLU A 260 9.15 19.75 34.62
CA GLU A 260 9.08 18.94 35.85
C GLU A 260 10.42 18.33 36.27
N LEU A 261 11.34 18.11 35.31
CA LEU A 261 12.70 17.62 35.58
C LEU A 261 13.67 18.78 35.77
N GLN A 262 13.49 19.87 35.01
CA GLN A 262 14.37 21.04 35.03
C GLN A 262 14.39 21.72 36.40
N VAL A 263 13.22 21.89 37.06
CA VAL A 263 13.14 22.54 38.39
C VAL A 263 14.00 21.83 39.46
N PRO A 264 13.76 20.55 39.81
CA PRO A 264 14.57 19.86 40.83
C PRO A 264 16.03 19.67 40.40
N PHE A 265 16.30 19.57 39.11
CA PHE A 265 17.67 19.52 38.59
C PHE A 265 18.43 20.82 38.85
N VAL A 266 17.85 21.98 38.50
CA VAL A 266 18.47 23.29 38.74
C VAL A 266 18.68 23.53 40.24
N GLU A 267 17.72 23.18 41.10
CA GLU A 267 17.88 23.35 42.55
C GLU A 267 19.10 22.62 43.11
N GLU A 268 19.32 21.36 42.73
CA GLU A 268 20.44 20.58 43.25
C GLU A 268 21.77 20.98 42.58
N VAL A 269 21.75 21.26 41.29
CA VAL A 269 22.93 21.70 40.53
C VAL A 269 23.45 23.06 41.01
N LEU A 270 22.58 23.97 41.44
CA LEU A 270 23.00 25.21 42.10
C LEU A 270 23.69 24.90 43.45
N ARG A 271 23.17 24.00 44.28
CA ARG A 271 23.84 23.58 45.54
C ARG A 271 25.21 22.94 45.29
N ILE A 272 25.37 22.19 44.19
CA ILE A 272 26.68 21.66 43.76
C ILE A 272 27.60 22.81 43.35
N GLY A 273 27.11 23.74 42.53
CA GLY A 273 27.82 24.95 42.12
C GLY A 273 28.32 25.77 43.30
N ASP A 274 27.46 26.10 44.26
CA ASP A 274 27.77 26.88 45.46
C ASP A 274 28.87 26.21 46.31
N THR A 275 28.89 24.87 46.38
CA THR A 275 29.98 24.17 47.07
C THR A 275 31.30 24.23 46.31
N LEU A 276 31.28 24.16 44.98
CA LEU A 276 32.47 24.35 44.14
C LEU A 276 32.95 25.81 44.13
N GLU A 277 32.06 26.78 44.41
CA GLU A 277 32.37 28.20 44.53
C GLU A 277 33.30 28.49 45.72
N ASN A 278 33.10 27.80 46.84
CA ASN A 278 33.85 27.99 48.09
C ASN A 278 35.28 27.42 48.04
N ASP A 279 35.56 26.49 47.13
CA ASP A 279 36.84 25.76 47.03
C ASP A 279 37.74 26.25 45.87
N GLY A 280 37.33 27.29 45.12
CA GLY A 280 37.91 27.65 43.83
C GLY A 280 38.77 28.92 43.76
N ASP A 281 39.73 28.94 42.83
CA ASP A 281 40.47 30.15 42.44
C ASP A 281 39.58 31.18 41.73
N GLY A 282 39.98 32.46 41.75
CA GLY A 282 39.17 33.59 41.25
C GLY A 282 38.80 33.57 39.76
N ASP A 283 39.46 32.77 38.93
CA ASP A 283 39.06 32.53 37.52
C ASP A 283 38.07 31.35 37.39
N PHE A 284 38.16 30.35 38.27
CA PHE A 284 37.17 29.27 38.36
C PHE A 284 35.84 29.79 38.92
N LEU A 285 35.88 30.70 39.91
CA LEU A 285 34.73 31.43 40.44
C LEU A 285 33.88 32.09 39.33
N LYS A 286 34.51 32.75 38.35
CA LYS A 286 33.82 33.34 37.19
C LYS A 286 33.09 32.28 36.35
N ARG A 287 33.66 31.07 36.24
CA ARG A 287 33.07 29.95 35.51
C ARG A 287 31.85 29.38 36.26
N VAL A 288 31.90 29.29 37.59
CA VAL A 288 30.76 28.91 38.43
C VAL A 288 29.61 29.93 38.29
N ILE A 289 29.91 31.23 38.35
CA ILE A 289 28.89 32.29 38.18
C ILE A 289 28.27 32.25 36.78
N SER A 290 29.09 32.10 35.73
CA SER A 290 28.61 31.95 34.35
C SER A 290 27.75 30.69 34.16
N PHE A 291 28.07 29.62 34.88
CA PHE A 291 27.30 28.38 34.90
C PHE A 291 25.95 28.54 35.61
N GLN A 292 25.92 29.09 36.83
CA GLN A 292 24.69 29.39 37.57
C GLN A 292 23.73 30.25 36.70
N GLN A 293 24.24 31.29 36.03
CA GLN A 293 23.46 32.13 35.11
C GLN A 293 22.89 31.35 33.91
N HIS A 294 23.66 30.46 33.30
CA HIS A 294 23.20 29.64 32.16
C HIS A 294 22.07 28.68 32.56
N VAL A 295 22.22 28.01 33.71
CA VAL A 295 21.23 27.05 34.20
C VAL A 295 19.94 27.76 34.64
N LEU A 296 20.04 28.94 35.27
CA LEU A 296 18.89 29.81 35.57
C LEU A 296 18.20 30.32 34.29
N LEU A 297 18.94 30.66 33.22
CA LEU A 297 18.37 31.08 31.95
C LEU A 297 17.55 29.95 31.30
N ASN A 298 18.08 28.72 31.31
CA ASN A 298 17.35 27.55 30.81
C ASN A 298 16.05 27.30 31.60
N LEU A 299 16.10 27.41 32.93
CA LEU A 299 14.91 27.31 33.78
C LEU A 299 13.89 28.42 33.48
N LEU A 300 14.33 29.68 33.37
CA LEU A 300 13.46 30.81 33.05
C LEU A 300 12.79 30.64 31.69
N GLN A 301 13.51 30.16 30.67
CA GLN A 301 12.95 29.88 29.35
C GLN A 301 11.88 28.79 29.39
N ALA A 302 12.10 27.71 30.14
CA ALA A 302 11.11 26.65 30.33
C ALA A 302 9.85 27.17 31.05
N LEU A 303 10.03 27.97 32.11
CA LEU A 303 8.94 28.60 32.86
C LEU A 303 8.13 29.61 32.02
N CYS A 304 8.80 30.46 31.24
CA CYS A 304 8.11 31.37 30.31
C CYS A 304 7.32 30.60 29.23
N THR A 305 7.83 29.45 28.79
CA THR A 305 7.15 28.59 27.79
C THR A 305 5.94 27.87 28.36
N SER A 306 5.99 27.41 29.63
CA SER A 306 4.82 26.84 30.31
C SER A 306 3.79 27.89 30.74
N GLY A 307 4.20 29.15 30.85
CA GLY A 307 3.36 30.26 31.28
C GLY A 307 3.14 30.34 32.80
N ASP A 308 3.95 29.65 33.60
CA ASP A 308 3.96 29.81 35.07
C ASP A 308 4.62 31.16 35.43
N PHE A 309 3.76 32.13 35.70
CA PHE A 309 4.14 33.50 35.97
C PHE A 309 4.87 33.66 37.31
N GLU A 310 4.40 33.00 38.37
CA GLU A 310 4.95 33.19 39.71
C GLU A 310 6.34 32.58 39.84
N GLN A 311 6.55 31.38 39.27
CA GLN A 311 7.86 30.75 39.29
C GLN A 311 8.85 31.48 38.38
N ALA A 312 8.41 31.97 37.21
CA ALA A 312 9.26 32.79 36.34
C ALA A 312 9.69 34.11 37.01
N GLU A 313 8.78 34.81 37.69
CA GLU A 313 9.12 36.04 38.43
C GLU A 313 10.10 35.76 39.58
N ARG A 314 9.91 34.67 40.35
CA ARG A 314 10.87 34.23 41.37
C ARG A 314 12.23 33.90 40.77
N CYS A 315 12.27 33.15 39.66
CA CYS A 315 13.52 32.81 38.95
C CYS A 315 14.24 34.06 38.41
N TYR A 316 13.51 35.04 37.88
CA TYR A 316 14.05 36.33 37.44
C TYR A 316 14.71 37.11 38.58
N HIS A 317 14.19 37.02 39.81
CA HIS A 317 14.80 37.65 40.99
C HIS A 317 16.05 36.95 41.52
N LEU A 318 16.39 35.75 41.05
CA LEU A 318 17.64 35.04 41.41
C LEU A 318 18.85 35.48 40.57
N PHE A 319 18.67 36.24 39.48
CA PHE A 319 19.80 36.68 38.66
C PHE A 319 20.62 37.75 39.39
N PRO A 320 21.95 37.60 39.53
CA PRO A 320 22.78 38.55 40.29
C PRO A 320 22.93 39.93 39.63
N ASN A 321 22.52 40.07 38.37
CA ASN A 321 22.33 41.35 37.69
C ASN A 321 21.19 41.20 36.65
N ASN A 322 20.02 41.77 36.93
CA ASN A 322 18.82 41.74 36.05
C ASN A 322 18.97 42.64 34.81
N LYS A 323 20.09 42.53 34.10
CA LYS A 323 20.53 43.39 32.99
C LYS A 323 20.96 42.61 31.74
N ASP A 324 20.78 41.29 31.73
CA ASP A 324 20.96 40.51 30.50
C ASP A 324 19.79 40.83 29.54
N PRO A 325 20.06 41.32 28.31
CA PRO A 325 19.02 41.62 27.32
C PRO A 325 18.05 40.45 27.09
N LYS A 326 18.55 39.21 27.09
CA LYS A 326 17.75 38.00 26.80
C LYS A 326 16.79 37.68 27.94
N VAL A 327 17.26 37.82 29.19
CA VAL A 327 16.41 37.68 30.39
C VAL A 327 15.32 38.75 30.40
N LEU A 328 15.67 39.99 30.06
CA LEU A 328 14.71 41.09 29.95
C LEU A 328 13.68 40.88 28.83
N LEU A 329 14.09 40.32 27.68
CA LEU A 329 13.19 40.02 26.55
C LEU A 329 12.20 38.90 26.88
N LEU A 330 12.67 37.83 27.52
CA LEU A 330 11.81 36.73 28.00
C LEU A 330 10.77 37.21 29.01
N MET A 331 11.19 38.03 29.98
CA MET A 331 10.27 38.60 30.97
C MET A 331 9.36 39.68 30.38
N ASN A 332 9.82 40.48 29.41
CA ASN A 332 8.96 41.41 28.68
C ASN A 332 7.83 40.67 27.97
N LYS A 333 8.14 39.59 27.22
CA LYS A 333 7.15 38.76 26.56
C LYS A 333 6.15 38.18 27.56
N LEU A 334 6.62 37.57 28.65
CA LEU A 334 5.75 37.01 29.69
C LEU A 334 4.85 38.09 30.35
N TYR A 335 5.38 39.29 30.63
CA TYR A 335 4.56 40.39 31.16
C TYR A 335 3.51 40.87 30.15
N VAL A 336 3.83 40.92 28.85
CA VAL A 336 2.86 41.26 27.79
C VAL A 336 1.77 40.19 27.69
N ASP A 337 2.14 38.91 27.65
CA ASP A 337 1.20 37.78 27.55
C ASP A 337 0.25 37.70 28.77
N LYS A 338 0.65 38.22 29.93
CA LYS A 338 -0.17 38.32 31.15
C LYS A 338 -0.84 39.70 31.34
N GLY A 339 -0.67 40.64 30.40
CA GLY A 339 -1.29 41.97 30.45
C GLY A 339 -0.66 42.98 31.44
N HIS A 340 0.53 42.69 31.97
CA HIS A 340 1.27 43.56 32.89
C HIS A 340 2.14 44.61 32.16
N PHE A 341 1.51 45.40 31.30
CA PHE A 341 2.18 46.36 30.42
C PHE A 341 3.09 47.37 31.14
N ASP A 342 2.71 47.88 32.31
CA ASP A 342 3.55 48.80 33.10
C ASP A 342 4.85 48.16 33.62
N ARG A 343 4.92 46.82 33.71
CA ARG A 343 6.16 46.09 34.04
C ARG A 343 6.95 45.82 32.77
N ALA A 344 6.27 45.39 31.70
CA ALA A 344 6.87 45.16 30.39
C ALA A 344 7.59 46.41 29.82
N HIS A 345 6.96 47.60 29.94
CA HIS A 345 7.53 48.88 29.50
C HIS A 345 8.81 49.24 30.27
N ARG A 346 8.82 49.08 31.59
CA ARG A 346 10.01 49.31 32.42
C ARG A 346 11.17 48.37 32.07
N LEU A 347 10.90 47.12 31.69
CA LEU A 347 11.95 46.22 31.19
C LEU A 347 12.51 46.69 29.84
N LEU A 348 11.66 47.20 28.94
CA LEU A 348 12.12 47.75 27.66
C LEU A 348 12.97 49.01 27.85
N GLN A 349 12.58 49.92 28.74
CA GLN A 349 13.40 51.10 29.05
C GLN A 349 14.79 50.72 29.60
N LEU A 350 14.88 49.64 30.41
CA LEU A 350 16.16 49.09 30.86
C LEU A 350 16.96 48.42 29.73
N MET A 351 16.29 47.85 28.73
CA MET A 351 16.89 47.19 27.56
C MET A 351 17.38 48.21 26.52
N PHE A 352 16.63 49.29 26.27
CA PHE A 352 17.00 50.37 25.34
C PHE A 352 18.24 51.15 25.82
N GLN A 353 18.50 51.13 27.13
CA GLN A 353 19.73 51.68 27.74
C GLN A 353 20.96 50.76 27.58
N GLN A 354 20.79 49.55 27.04
CA GLN A 354 21.87 48.61 26.76
C GLN A 354 22.22 48.70 25.27
N ASN A 355 23.48 48.44 24.88
CA ASN A 355 23.89 48.46 23.48
C ASN A 355 23.47 47.17 22.74
N CYS A 356 22.17 46.85 22.74
CA CYS A 356 21.62 45.62 22.15
C CYS A 356 20.34 45.91 21.36
N PHE A 357 20.53 46.36 20.11
CA PHE A 357 19.44 46.79 19.24
C PHE A 357 18.49 45.65 18.84
N GLU A 358 19.01 44.47 18.50
CA GLU A 358 18.22 43.32 18.03
C GLU A 358 17.21 42.82 19.08
N ASP A 359 17.63 42.65 20.33
CA ASP A 359 16.73 42.26 21.42
C ASP A 359 15.75 43.42 21.76
N SER A 360 16.21 44.67 21.67
CA SER A 360 15.38 45.87 21.90
C SER A 360 14.24 46.01 20.89
N ILE A 361 14.51 45.83 19.59
CA ILE A 361 13.48 45.92 18.54
C ILE A 361 12.52 44.73 18.61
N ALA A 362 13.00 43.52 18.93
CA ALA A 362 12.14 42.37 19.18
C ALA A 362 11.20 42.60 20.37
N GLY A 363 11.70 43.16 21.47
CA GLY A 363 10.90 43.51 22.64
C GLY A 363 9.88 44.63 22.37
N ALA A 364 10.27 45.66 21.61
CA ALA A 364 9.37 46.71 21.14
C ALA A 364 8.22 46.13 20.30
N ARG A 365 8.53 45.21 19.38
CA ARG A 365 7.54 44.51 18.54
C ARG A 365 6.55 43.69 19.37
N VAL A 366 7.03 42.90 20.33
CA VAL A 366 6.17 42.11 21.24
C VAL A 366 5.24 43.00 22.06
N PHE A 367 5.75 44.11 22.60
CA PHE A 367 4.95 45.07 23.35
C PHE A 367 3.89 45.77 22.47
N ALA A 368 4.27 46.21 21.27
CA ALA A 368 3.34 46.79 20.30
C ALA A 368 2.25 45.78 19.88
N GLN A 369 2.62 44.51 19.66
CA GLN A 369 1.69 43.42 19.36
C GLN A 369 0.70 43.18 20.50
N GLY A 370 1.14 43.19 21.77
CA GLY A 370 0.25 43.06 22.93
C GLY A 370 -0.77 44.21 23.05
N TYR A 371 -0.46 45.36 22.47
CA TYR A 371 -1.36 46.51 22.31
C TYR A 371 -2.12 46.54 20.97
N ASN A 372 -2.11 45.43 20.21
CA ASN A 372 -2.67 45.30 18.85
C ASN A 372 -2.23 46.43 17.90
N PHE A 373 -1.00 46.92 18.06
CA PHE A 373 -0.42 48.06 17.32
C PHE A 373 -1.30 49.34 17.35
N SER A 374 -2.06 49.53 18.44
CA SER A 374 -2.67 50.82 18.77
C SER A 374 -1.59 51.90 18.97
N ASP A 375 -1.97 53.16 18.92
CA ASP A 375 -0.99 54.26 18.92
C ASP A 375 -0.11 54.27 20.19
N LYS A 376 -0.69 53.91 21.35
CA LYS A 376 0.04 53.67 22.61
C LYS A 376 1.06 52.54 22.51
N GLY A 377 0.75 51.50 21.73
CA GLY A 377 1.68 50.40 21.43
C GLY A 377 2.77 50.82 20.46
N LEU A 378 2.51 51.77 19.55
CA LEU A 378 3.49 52.29 18.60
C LEU A 378 4.40 53.39 19.19
N ASP A 379 3.97 54.06 20.27
CA ASP A 379 4.80 55.04 21.00
C ASP A 379 6.13 54.42 21.47
N ILE A 380 6.17 53.11 21.76
CA ILE A 380 7.40 52.40 22.16
C ILE A 380 8.49 52.40 21.08
N TYR A 381 8.11 52.42 19.80
CA TYR A 381 9.06 52.51 18.69
C TYR A 381 9.64 53.91 18.55
N ARG A 382 8.95 54.95 19.04
CA ARG A 382 9.52 56.31 19.15
C ARG A 382 10.53 56.37 20.30
N GLU A 383 10.21 55.78 21.46
CA GLU A 383 11.18 55.62 22.55
C GLU A 383 12.41 54.82 22.10
N LEU A 384 12.25 53.79 21.26
CA LEU A 384 13.36 53.04 20.66
C LEU A 384 14.21 53.91 19.73
N ALA A 385 13.60 54.68 18.83
CA ALA A 385 14.28 55.57 17.89
C ALA A 385 15.06 56.70 18.59
N ASP A 386 14.49 57.29 19.65
CA ASP A 386 15.16 58.31 20.46
C ASP A 386 16.46 57.80 21.11
N ASN A 387 16.52 56.51 21.45
CA ASN A 387 17.72 55.85 21.98
C ASN A 387 18.68 55.39 20.86
N TYR A 388 18.18 54.89 19.72
CA TYR A 388 18.97 54.34 18.61
C TYR A 388 18.85 55.17 17.33
N LYS A 389 19.31 56.42 17.37
CA LYS A 389 19.12 57.43 16.30
C LYS A 389 19.69 57.05 14.92
N ASP A 390 20.69 56.19 14.86
CA ASP A 390 21.27 55.69 13.61
C ASP A 390 20.46 54.51 13.01
N ALA A 391 19.47 53.97 13.74
CA ALA A 391 18.70 52.78 13.39
C ALA A 391 17.28 53.08 12.87
N ASP A 392 16.89 54.34 12.73
CA ASP A 392 15.56 54.79 12.23
C ASP A 392 15.08 54.00 11.00
N PHE A 393 15.97 53.68 10.07
CA PHE A 393 15.63 52.89 8.88
C PHE A 393 15.13 51.48 9.23
N VAL A 394 15.82 50.79 10.13
CA VAL A 394 15.49 49.41 10.53
C VAL A 394 14.25 49.38 11.42
N ILE A 395 14.08 50.39 12.27
CA ILE A 395 12.87 50.59 13.10
C ILE A 395 11.64 50.79 12.20
N ASN A 396 11.71 51.69 11.21
CA ASN A 396 10.60 51.93 10.29
C ASN A 396 10.29 50.70 9.43
N LEU A 397 11.31 49.95 9.00
CA LEU A 397 11.13 48.68 8.29
C LEU A 397 10.41 47.65 9.17
N ASP A 398 10.80 47.48 10.43
CA ASP A 398 10.15 46.54 11.35
C ASP A 398 8.69 46.89 11.64
N VAL A 399 8.42 48.18 11.86
CA VAL A 399 7.06 48.70 12.03
C VAL A 399 6.23 48.43 10.77
N ALA A 400 6.75 48.73 9.58
CA ALA A 400 6.06 48.48 8.32
C ALA A 400 5.78 46.98 8.11
N CYS A 401 6.77 46.11 8.36
CA CYS A 401 6.60 44.65 8.29
C CYS A 401 5.55 44.13 9.28
N SER A 402 5.55 44.63 10.52
CA SER A 402 4.63 44.19 11.57
C SER A 402 3.19 44.66 11.32
N LEU A 403 3.02 45.88 10.79
CA LEU A 403 1.72 46.45 10.45
C LEU A 403 1.06 45.81 9.20
N ALA A 404 1.81 45.05 8.39
CA ALA A 404 1.28 44.39 7.18
C ALA A 404 0.12 43.44 7.48
N PHE A 405 0.12 42.84 8.67
CA PHE A 405 -0.88 41.86 9.12
C PHE A 405 -2.02 42.49 9.92
N VAL A 406 -1.89 43.75 10.35
CA VAL A 406 -2.85 44.42 11.25
C VAL A 406 -4.05 44.98 10.47
N GLU A 407 -5.25 44.48 10.77
CA GLU A 407 -6.48 44.93 10.15
C GLU A 407 -6.67 46.46 10.30
N GLY A 408 -6.95 47.14 9.19
CA GLY A 408 -7.01 48.60 9.11
C GLY A 408 -5.69 49.31 8.78
N LYS A 409 -4.51 48.74 9.11
CA LYS A 409 -3.18 49.34 8.83
C LYS A 409 -2.44 48.70 7.65
N ARG A 410 -2.91 47.54 7.16
CA ARG A 410 -2.30 46.76 6.05
C ARG A 410 -1.96 47.59 4.80
N HIS A 411 -2.86 48.45 4.34
CA HIS A 411 -2.65 49.22 3.10
C HIS A 411 -1.59 50.31 3.25
N GLU A 412 -1.53 50.98 4.40
CA GLU A 412 -0.49 51.98 4.69
C GLU A 412 0.88 51.31 4.80
N SER A 413 0.95 50.17 5.50
CA SER A 413 2.12 49.29 5.56
C SER A 413 2.58 48.82 4.17
N MET A 414 1.66 48.36 3.32
CA MET A 414 1.97 47.86 1.97
C MET A 414 2.63 48.93 1.10
N GLU A 415 2.08 50.15 1.06
CA GLU A 415 2.67 51.26 0.31
C GLU A 415 4.01 51.71 0.90
N GLU A 416 4.17 51.67 2.23
CA GLU A 416 5.43 51.98 2.89
C GLU A 416 6.51 50.92 2.62
N LEU A 417 6.18 49.62 2.65
CA LEU A 417 7.07 48.52 2.26
C LEU A 417 7.46 48.62 0.77
N LYS A 418 6.53 49.00 -0.10
CA LYS A 418 6.79 49.27 -1.53
C LYS A 418 7.76 50.44 -1.69
N ARG A 419 7.54 51.55 -0.96
CA ARG A 419 8.42 52.73 -0.94
C ARG A 419 9.83 52.39 -0.45
N ILE A 420 9.96 51.69 0.68
CA ILE A 420 11.24 51.26 1.25
C ILE A 420 11.95 50.30 0.29
N GLY A 421 11.24 49.30 -0.26
CA GLY A 421 11.80 48.33 -1.20
C GLY A 421 12.32 48.95 -2.49
N CYS A 422 11.60 49.92 -3.07
CA CYS A 422 12.09 50.68 -4.23
C CYS A 422 13.38 51.45 -3.91
N ILE A 423 13.46 52.13 -2.77
CA ILE A 423 14.67 52.85 -2.32
C ILE A 423 15.86 51.88 -2.15
N LEU A 424 15.63 50.69 -1.59
CA LEU A 424 16.67 49.66 -1.47
C LEU A 424 17.16 49.18 -2.84
N LEU A 425 16.26 48.95 -3.80
CA LEU A 425 16.65 48.52 -5.15
C LEU A 425 17.40 49.60 -5.94
N GLU A 426 17.03 50.87 -5.80
CA GLU A 426 17.76 51.99 -6.39
C GLU A 426 19.20 52.06 -5.84
N LYS A 427 19.34 51.98 -4.50
CA LYS A 427 20.66 51.93 -3.84
C LYS A 427 21.49 50.71 -4.29
N GLN A 428 20.85 49.55 -4.47
CA GLN A 428 21.52 48.31 -4.92
C GLN A 428 22.02 48.46 -6.35
N ARG A 429 21.19 49.02 -7.26
CA ARG A 429 21.57 49.33 -8.64
C ARG A 429 22.64 50.42 -8.73
N GLY A 430 22.65 51.35 -7.77
CA GLY A 430 23.68 52.38 -7.59
C GLY A 430 25.00 51.88 -6.99
N GLY A 431 25.13 50.57 -6.71
CA GLY A 431 26.36 49.98 -6.17
C GLY A 431 26.63 50.28 -4.70
N GLN A 432 25.64 50.76 -3.93
CA GLN A 432 25.78 50.90 -2.48
C GLN A 432 25.69 49.54 -1.79
N VAL A 433 26.49 49.35 -0.74
CA VAL A 433 26.40 48.16 0.11
C VAL A 433 25.10 48.24 0.93
N ILE A 434 24.24 47.24 0.77
CA ILE A 434 22.98 47.08 1.51
C ILE A 434 23.02 45.73 2.20
N ASP A 435 22.54 45.67 3.45
CA ASP A 435 22.31 44.39 4.10
C ASP A 435 21.17 43.64 3.37
N SER A 436 21.51 42.49 2.79
CA SER A 436 20.58 41.63 2.05
C SER A 436 19.41 41.14 2.90
N LYS A 437 19.56 41.12 4.24
CA LYS A 437 18.48 40.81 5.18
C LYS A 437 17.27 41.72 5.00
N HIS A 438 17.46 43.02 4.78
CA HIS A 438 16.33 43.96 4.65
C HIS A 438 15.49 43.65 3.39
N ILE A 439 16.14 43.38 2.26
CA ILE A 439 15.44 43.02 1.02
C ILE A 439 14.73 41.67 1.18
N HIS A 440 15.36 40.71 1.86
CA HIS A 440 14.76 39.41 2.16
C HIS A 440 13.53 39.54 3.06
N GLN A 441 13.62 40.32 4.15
CA GLN A 441 12.52 40.57 5.09
C GLN A 441 11.29 41.19 4.41
N ILE A 442 11.50 42.18 3.53
CA ILE A 442 10.39 42.79 2.76
C ILE A 442 9.75 41.77 1.83
N ARG A 443 10.55 40.99 1.09
CA ARG A 443 10.05 39.95 0.17
C ARG A 443 9.29 38.84 0.90
N GLN A 444 9.80 38.40 2.04
CA GLN A 444 9.13 37.43 2.90
C GLN A 444 7.80 37.99 3.40
N THR A 445 7.77 39.24 3.89
CA THR A 445 6.54 39.89 4.34
C THR A 445 5.49 39.96 3.22
N PHE A 446 5.89 40.33 2.00
CA PHE A 446 5.00 40.35 0.84
C PHE A 446 4.46 38.95 0.50
N PHE A 447 5.31 37.91 0.56
CA PHE A 447 4.91 36.54 0.31
C PHE A 447 3.91 36.03 1.38
N ASP A 448 4.22 36.24 2.65
CA ASP A 448 3.40 35.79 3.78
C ASP A 448 2.03 36.50 3.80
N ALA A 449 1.99 37.81 3.55
CA ALA A 449 0.74 38.58 3.45
C ALA A 449 -0.09 38.18 2.22
N LEU A 450 0.55 37.91 1.08
CA LEU A 450 -0.11 37.39 -0.11
C LEU A 450 -0.69 35.99 0.13
N GLN A 451 0.02 35.13 0.85
CA GLN A 451 -0.44 33.79 1.20
C GLN A 451 -1.60 33.82 2.21
N GLU A 452 -1.59 34.73 3.19
CA GLU A 452 -2.73 34.96 4.09
C GLU A 452 -3.98 35.41 3.30
N ALA A 453 -3.81 36.38 2.39
CA ALA A 453 -4.90 36.87 1.54
C ALA A 453 -5.46 35.76 0.62
N LEU A 454 -4.60 34.92 0.04
CA LEU A 454 -4.99 33.75 -0.75
C LEU A 454 -5.76 32.72 0.08
N ASN A 455 -5.25 32.37 1.27
CA ASN A 455 -5.92 31.43 2.18
C ASN A 455 -7.29 31.96 2.64
N SER A 456 -7.44 33.29 2.72
CA SER A 456 -8.67 33.98 3.08
C SER A 456 -9.62 34.26 1.90
N ASN A 457 -9.26 33.83 0.68
CA ASN A 457 -9.95 34.14 -0.58
C ASN A 457 -10.19 35.66 -0.84
N LYS A 458 -9.34 36.54 -0.30
CA LYS A 458 -9.43 37.99 -0.46
C LYS A 458 -8.72 38.46 -1.75
N HIS A 459 -9.23 38.04 -2.91
CA HIS A 459 -8.55 38.22 -4.20
C HIS A 459 -8.18 39.67 -4.57
N GLU A 460 -8.96 40.67 -4.16
CA GLU A 460 -8.63 42.08 -4.38
C GLU A 460 -7.45 42.55 -3.49
N GLU A 461 -7.28 41.96 -2.30
CA GLU A 461 -6.11 42.17 -1.43
C GLU A 461 -4.88 41.45 -2.05
N CYS A 462 -5.06 40.24 -2.61
CA CYS A 462 -4.01 39.52 -3.33
C CYS A 462 -3.44 40.32 -4.51
N LEU A 463 -4.29 40.98 -5.32
CA LEU A 463 -3.83 41.79 -6.45
C LEU A 463 -2.94 42.96 -6.01
N ARG A 464 -3.30 43.62 -4.89
CA ARG A 464 -2.53 44.75 -4.34
C ARG A 464 -1.18 44.30 -3.79
N TRP A 465 -1.16 43.22 -3.02
CA TRP A 465 0.09 42.64 -2.51
C TRP A 465 0.99 42.13 -3.65
N ALA A 466 0.42 41.52 -4.70
CA ALA A 466 1.18 41.08 -5.86
C ALA A 466 1.77 42.26 -6.66
N ASP A 467 1.04 43.37 -6.86
CA ASP A 467 1.58 44.59 -7.51
C ASP A 467 2.72 45.22 -6.69
N ALA A 468 2.53 45.35 -5.37
CA ALA A 468 3.57 45.86 -4.47
C ALA A 468 4.84 44.98 -4.47
N ALA A 469 4.67 43.66 -4.49
CA ALA A 469 5.77 42.71 -4.61
C ALA A 469 6.45 42.74 -5.99
N LEU A 470 5.68 42.86 -7.08
CA LEU A 470 6.20 42.97 -8.45
C LEU A 470 7.12 44.17 -8.63
N ALA A 471 6.78 45.32 -8.02
CA ALA A 471 7.60 46.52 -8.05
C ALA A 471 9.02 46.30 -7.47
N ILE A 472 9.22 45.28 -6.63
CA ILE A 472 10.50 44.99 -5.95
C ILE A 472 11.12 43.61 -6.25
N SER A 473 10.53 42.86 -7.17
CA SER A 473 10.86 41.47 -7.46
C SER A 473 12.09 41.31 -8.37
N SER A 474 12.76 40.15 -8.28
CA SER A 474 13.64 39.71 -9.36
C SER A 474 12.81 39.13 -10.52
N ILE A 475 13.43 38.87 -11.67
CA ILE A 475 12.76 38.26 -12.84
C ILE A 475 12.13 36.90 -12.47
N GLN A 476 12.80 36.11 -11.61
CA GLN A 476 12.31 34.80 -11.17
C GLN A 476 11.13 34.92 -10.19
N ASP A 477 11.18 35.86 -9.24
CA ASP A 477 10.07 36.08 -8.29
C ASP A 477 8.84 36.67 -9.00
N ALA A 478 9.06 37.53 -10.00
CA ALA A 478 8.01 38.28 -10.67
C ALA A 478 6.98 37.37 -11.36
N ALA A 479 7.42 36.30 -12.03
CA ALA A 479 6.51 35.40 -12.72
C ALA A 479 5.53 34.69 -11.76
N MET A 480 5.95 34.36 -10.54
CA MET A 480 5.06 33.82 -9.50
C MET A 480 3.95 34.81 -9.14
N TYR A 481 4.29 36.08 -8.90
CA TYR A 481 3.30 37.12 -8.60
C TYR A 481 2.36 37.37 -9.78
N MET A 482 2.86 37.32 -11.02
CA MET A 482 2.01 37.41 -12.23
C MET A 482 1.03 36.23 -12.34
N ARG A 483 1.45 34.99 -12.04
CA ARG A 483 0.55 33.82 -11.98
C ARG A 483 -0.55 33.98 -10.92
N ILE A 484 -0.20 34.51 -9.75
CA ILE A 484 -1.15 34.78 -8.66
C ILE A 484 -2.12 35.92 -9.03
N SER A 485 -1.64 36.96 -9.70
CA SER A 485 -2.47 38.04 -10.23
C SER A 485 -3.47 37.54 -11.27
N SER A 486 -3.01 36.70 -12.22
CA SER A 486 -3.88 36.05 -13.20
C SER A 486 -5.00 35.27 -12.52
N ARG A 487 -4.66 34.35 -11.60
CA ARG A 487 -5.64 33.56 -10.85
C ARG A 487 -6.63 34.43 -10.05
N SER A 488 -6.17 35.51 -9.44
CA SER A 488 -7.02 36.42 -8.66
C SER A 488 -7.97 37.22 -9.58
N CYS A 489 -7.50 37.65 -10.76
CA CYS A 489 -8.35 38.27 -11.77
C CYS A 489 -9.45 37.32 -12.30
N ILE A 490 -9.15 36.02 -12.49
CA ILE A 490 -10.15 35.01 -12.87
C ILE A 490 -11.28 34.95 -11.83
N GLN A 491 -10.94 34.83 -10.54
CA GLN A 491 -11.93 34.73 -9.46
C GLN A 491 -12.76 36.02 -9.28
N LEU A 492 -12.22 37.17 -9.68
CA LEU A 492 -12.91 38.47 -9.69
C LEU A 492 -13.69 38.75 -11.00
N GLY A 493 -13.66 37.85 -11.98
CA GLY A 493 -14.27 38.05 -13.31
C GLY A 493 -13.58 39.11 -14.17
N ARG A 494 -12.36 39.53 -13.81
CA ARG A 494 -11.51 40.50 -14.55
C ARG A 494 -10.81 39.82 -15.72
N ASN A 495 -11.64 39.30 -16.62
CA ASN A 495 -11.29 38.35 -17.66
C ASN A 495 -10.14 38.80 -18.58
N SER A 496 -10.17 40.02 -19.12
CA SER A 496 -9.07 40.50 -19.98
C SER A 496 -7.71 40.54 -19.26
N GLU A 497 -7.69 41.05 -18.03
CA GLU A 497 -6.47 41.19 -17.24
C GLU A 497 -5.91 39.83 -16.80
N ALA A 498 -6.78 38.85 -16.53
CA ALA A 498 -6.36 37.50 -16.16
C ALA A 498 -5.49 36.85 -17.24
N LEU A 499 -5.84 37.01 -18.52
CA LEU A 499 -5.05 36.47 -19.62
C LEU A 499 -3.75 37.26 -19.82
N ASP A 500 -3.81 38.59 -19.80
CA ASP A 500 -2.62 39.44 -19.92
C ASP A 500 -1.56 39.11 -18.86
N TRP A 501 -1.98 38.84 -17.61
CA TRP A 501 -1.08 38.43 -16.54
C TRP A 501 -0.51 37.02 -16.73
N ALA A 502 -1.29 36.08 -17.28
CA ALA A 502 -0.81 34.73 -17.56
C ALA A 502 0.23 34.72 -18.70
N GLU A 503 -0.02 35.48 -19.78
CA GLU A 503 0.90 35.57 -20.91
C GLU A 503 2.20 36.29 -20.49
N LYS A 504 2.12 37.38 -19.70
CA LYS A 504 3.31 38.02 -19.08
C LYS A 504 4.10 37.08 -18.16
N ALA A 505 3.42 36.23 -17.38
CA ALA A 505 4.09 35.24 -16.53
C ALA A 505 4.89 34.23 -17.36
N PHE A 506 4.36 33.82 -18.51
CA PHE A 506 5.02 32.89 -19.43
C PHE A 506 6.19 33.55 -20.19
N ASP A 507 6.02 34.80 -20.65
CA ASP A 507 7.10 35.57 -21.29
C ASP A 507 8.27 35.84 -20.32
N THR A 508 7.98 36.01 -19.03
CA THR A 508 8.98 36.20 -17.97
C THR A 508 9.65 34.88 -17.55
N GLU A 509 8.87 33.81 -17.42
CA GLU A 509 9.32 32.48 -17.01
C GLU A 509 8.57 31.39 -17.81
N PRO A 510 9.16 30.81 -18.88
CA PRO A 510 8.49 29.86 -19.76
C PRO A 510 8.45 28.43 -19.18
N SER A 511 8.01 28.30 -17.93
CA SER A 511 7.95 27.07 -17.15
C SER A 511 6.57 26.39 -17.20
N LYS A 512 6.51 25.16 -16.69
CA LYS A 512 5.27 24.37 -16.54
C LYS A 512 4.18 25.13 -15.76
N GLN A 513 4.55 25.86 -14.70
CA GLN A 513 3.60 26.63 -13.89
C GLN A 513 2.98 27.80 -14.67
N SER A 514 3.78 28.50 -15.49
CA SER A 514 3.27 29.59 -16.32
C SER A 514 2.40 29.08 -17.47
N LEU A 515 2.75 27.94 -18.09
CA LEU A 515 1.90 27.28 -19.08
C LEU A 515 0.55 26.84 -18.49
N LEU A 516 0.53 26.30 -17.26
CA LEU A 516 -0.70 25.97 -16.54
C LEU A 516 -1.57 27.22 -16.29
N ALA A 517 -0.97 28.36 -15.94
CA ALA A 517 -1.71 29.61 -15.77
C ALA A 517 -2.30 30.12 -17.11
N VAL A 518 -1.54 30.04 -18.22
CA VAL A 518 -2.03 30.39 -19.56
C VAL A 518 -3.16 29.46 -20.00
N PHE A 519 -3.07 28.16 -19.72
CA PHE A 519 -4.14 27.20 -20.00
C PHE A 519 -5.41 27.53 -19.20
N GLN A 520 -5.27 27.77 -17.89
CA GLN A 520 -6.40 28.12 -17.02
C GLN A 520 -7.07 29.41 -17.48
N ALA A 521 -6.30 30.46 -17.72
CA ALA A 521 -6.81 31.72 -18.24
C ALA A 521 -7.54 31.48 -19.58
N LYS A 522 -6.93 30.81 -20.56
CA LYS A 522 -7.58 30.59 -21.87
C LYS A 522 -8.90 29.82 -21.78
N ILE A 523 -9.03 28.85 -20.88
CA ILE A 523 -10.28 28.10 -20.69
C ILE A 523 -11.36 28.91 -19.96
N GLU A 524 -11.03 29.57 -18.85
CA GLU A 524 -12.02 30.26 -18.00
C GLU A 524 -12.38 31.66 -18.53
N VAL A 525 -11.47 32.33 -19.25
CA VAL A 525 -11.61 33.69 -19.79
C VAL A 525 -12.16 33.71 -21.22
N ARG A 526 -11.67 32.80 -22.08
CA ARG A 526 -11.99 32.76 -23.52
C ARG A 526 -12.64 31.42 -23.90
N PRO A 527 -13.94 31.22 -23.61
CA PRO A 527 -14.65 29.98 -23.96
C PRO A 527 -14.57 29.64 -25.47
N GLU A 528 -14.41 30.66 -26.32
CA GLU A 528 -14.21 30.59 -27.78
C GLU A 528 -12.82 30.05 -28.21
N ALA A 529 -11.88 29.78 -27.28
CA ALA A 529 -10.54 29.29 -27.62
C ALA A 529 -10.58 28.00 -28.46
N SER A 530 -9.88 27.98 -29.59
CA SER A 530 -9.92 26.83 -30.49
C SER A 530 -9.34 25.57 -29.84
N TYR A 531 -9.87 24.40 -30.23
CA TYR A 531 -9.37 23.12 -29.75
C TYR A 531 -7.87 22.95 -30.03
N GLU A 532 -7.39 23.35 -31.22
CA GLU A 532 -5.95 23.24 -31.54
C GLU A 532 -5.09 24.11 -30.62
N THR A 533 -5.57 25.29 -30.24
CA THR A 533 -4.84 26.21 -29.36
C THR A 533 -4.65 25.61 -27.97
N LEU A 534 -5.71 25.00 -27.41
CA LEU A 534 -5.66 24.38 -26.09
C LEU A 534 -4.88 23.05 -26.13
N ALA A 535 -5.09 22.23 -27.16
CA ALA A 535 -4.32 21.00 -27.37
C ALA A 535 -2.82 21.28 -27.52
N HIS A 536 -2.43 22.34 -28.23
CA HIS A 536 -1.03 22.73 -28.37
C HIS A 536 -0.38 23.09 -27.01
N ILE A 537 -1.11 23.75 -26.11
CA ILE A 537 -0.60 24.04 -24.76
C ILE A 537 -0.45 22.74 -23.94
N VAL A 538 -1.39 21.78 -24.07
CA VAL A 538 -1.25 20.46 -23.43
C VAL A 538 0.01 19.73 -23.92
N GLU A 539 0.29 19.76 -25.23
CA GLU A 539 1.54 19.18 -25.78
C GLU A 539 2.80 19.94 -25.31
N GLN A 540 2.76 21.27 -25.20
CA GLN A 540 3.88 22.05 -24.65
C GLN A 540 4.16 21.76 -23.15
N ILE A 541 3.15 21.34 -22.40
CA ILE A 541 3.27 20.89 -21.01
C ILE A 541 3.81 19.45 -20.95
N LYS A 542 3.31 18.54 -21.81
CA LYS A 542 3.82 17.16 -21.94
C LYS A 542 5.28 17.08 -22.37
N ALA A 543 5.74 18.04 -23.17
CA ALA A 543 7.12 18.12 -23.66
C ALA A 543 8.14 18.64 -22.63
N ARG A 544 7.79 18.69 -21.33
CA ARG A 544 8.69 19.12 -20.25
C ARG A 544 9.23 17.92 -19.48
N ASP A 545 10.52 17.96 -19.14
CA ASP A 545 11.22 16.88 -18.44
C ASP A 545 10.64 16.60 -17.03
N ASP A 546 9.93 17.57 -16.44
CA ASP A 546 9.30 17.49 -15.12
C ASP A 546 7.79 17.16 -15.18
N PHE A 547 7.30 16.61 -16.30
CA PHE A 547 5.88 16.31 -16.50
C PHE A 547 5.43 15.04 -15.76
N PHE A 548 4.34 15.15 -14.99
CA PHE A 548 3.76 14.03 -14.23
C PHE A 548 2.26 13.84 -14.50
N ILE A 549 1.74 12.64 -14.20
CA ILE A 549 0.30 12.32 -14.26
C ILE A 549 -0.56 13.32 -13.45
N SER A 550 -0.03 13.88 -12.36
CA SER A 550 -0.70 14.92 -11.58
C SER A 550 -0.98 16.20 -12.38
N ASP A 551 -0.14 16.55 -13.35
CA ASP A 551 -0.29 17.75 -14.17
C ASP A 551 -1.45 17.59 -15.16
N LEU A 552 -1.60 16.40 -15.77
CA LEU A 552 -2.79 16.04 -16.57
C LEU A 552 -4.08 16.08 -15.75
N LEU A 553 -4.05 15.58 -14.51
CA LEU A 553 -5.21 15.64 -13.62
C LEU A 553 -5.58 17.08 -13.24
N ALA A 554 -4.60 17.98 -13.11
CA ALA A 554 -4.84 19.40 -12.89
C ALA A 554 -5.48 20.07 -14.14
N LEU A 555 -4.91 19.82 -15.33
CA LEU A 555 -5.47 20.27 -16.62
C LEU A 555 -6.92 19.78 -16.81
N GLY A 556 -7.17 18.49 -16.52
CA GLY A 556 -8.50 17.88 -16.67
C GLY A 556 -9.53 18.43 -15.69
N LYS A 557 -9.11 18.75 -14.46
CA LYS A 557 -9.97 19.45 -13.49
C LYS A 557 -10.35 20.84 -14.01
N ILE A 558 -9.38 21.64 -14.44
CA ILE A 558 -9.59 23.00 -14.98
C ILE A 558 -10.58 22.97 -16.17
N ALA A 559 -10.35 22.07 -17.14
CA ALA A 559 -11.20 21.93 -18.31
C ALA A 559 -12.64 21.44 -18.01
N ASN A 560 -12.84 20.77 -16.87
CA ASN A 560 -14.16 20.30 -16.42
C ASN A 560 -14.86 21.27 -15.45
N SER A 561 -14.11 22.12 -14.73
CA SER A 561 -14.64 23.13 -13.81
C SER A 561 -15.01 24.46 -14.48
N SER A 562 -14.71 24.62 -15.77
CA SER A 562 -15.07 25.82 -16.53
C SER A 562 -16.58 25.98 -16.69
N THR A 563 -17.05 27.23 -16.72
CA THR A 563 -18.46 27.61 -16.89
C THR A 563 -19.10 27.01 -18.14
N GLN A 564 -18.31 26.80 -19.19
CA GLN A 564 -18.63 25.94 -20.32
C GLN A 564 -17.62 24.79 -20.31
N SER A 565 -18.03 23.62 -19.81
CA SER A 565 -17.15 22.44 -19.69
C SER A 565 -16.59 22.06 -21.06
N ARG A 566 -15.27 22.00 -21.18
CA ARG A 566 -14.56 21.68 -22.43
C ARG A 566 -14.39 20.17 -22.55
N GLU A 567 -15.50 19.47 -22.75
CA GLU A 567 -15.54 18.01 -22.92
C GLU A 567 -14.59 17.52 -24.04
N ASP A 568 -14.30 18.35 -25.03
CA ASP A 568 -13.31 18.10 -26.08
C ASP A 568 -11.88 17.97 -25.54
N ILE A 569 -11.48 18.87 -24.63
CA ILE A 569 -10.16 18.86 -23.99
C ILE A 569 -10.10 17.86 -22.82
N VAL A 570 -11.20 17.69 -22.08
CA VAL A 570 -11.29 16.64 -21.05
C VAL A 570 -11.14 15.25 -21.67
N MET A 571 -11.73 14.99 -22.85
CA MET A 571 -11.48 13.75 -23.60
C MET A 571 -10.00 13.58 -23.99
N LEU A 572 -9.37 14.61 -24.59
CA LEU A 572 -7.94 14.56 -24.95
C LEU A 572 -7.05 14.19 -23.76
N ILE A 573 -7.34 14.77 -22.59
CA ILE A 573 -6.61 14.52 -21.34
C ILE A 573 -6.89 13.11 -20.81
N LEU A 574 -8.14 12.65 -20.83
CA LEU A 574 -8.51 11.29 -20.39
C LEU A 574 -7.92 10.21 -21.31
N ASP A 575 -7.90 10.43 -22.63
CA ASP A 575 -7.26 9.50 -23.58
C ASP A 575 -5.74 9.48 -23.38
N THR A 576 -5.10 10.64 -23.21
CA THR A 576 -3.67 10.73 -22.87
C THR A 576 -3.35 10.03 -21.55
N LEU A 577 -4.20 10.19 -20.53
CA LEU A 577 -4.09 9.46 -19.26
C LEU A 577 -4.24 7.95 -19.47
N CYS A 578 -5.21 7.49 -20.27
CA CYS A 578 -5.38 6.07 -20.55
C CYS A 578 -4.15 5.47 -21.24
N HIS A 579 -3.57 6.16 -22.23
CA HIS A 579 -2.32 5.72 -22.87
C HIS A 579 -1.14 5.66 -21.90
N LEU A 580 -0.89 6.70 -21.12
CA LEU A 580 0.19 6.71 -20.12
C LEU A 580 0.00 5.67 -19.01
N LEU A 581 -1.25 5.39 -18.62
CA LEU A 581 -1.59 4.33 -17.66
C LEU A 581 -1.44 2.93 -18.28
N LEU A 582 -1.60 2.77 -19.60
CA LEU A 582 -1.30 1.54 -20.31
C LEU A 582 0.20 1.27 -20.38
N ASP A 583 1.00 2.26 -20.77
CA ASP A 583 2.44 2.12 -21.05
C ASP A 583 3.34 2.11 -19.79
N SER A 584 2.86 2.59 -18.63
CA SER A 584 3.62 2.62 -17.37
C SER A 584 3.10 1.59 -16.36
N ASP A 585 4.00 1.06 -15.54
CA ASP A 585 3.69 0.23 -14.35
C ASP A 585 3.79 1.01 -13.02
N ILE A 586 4.31 2.25 -13.06
CA ILE A 586 4.47 3.10 -11.88
C ILE A 586 3.36 4.16 -11.87
N HIS A 587 2.52 4.14 -10.84
CA HIS A 587 1.33 4.99 -10.74
C HIS A 587 1.28 5.71 -9.38
N PRO A 588 0.77 6.97 -9.31
CA PRO A 588 0.54 7.64 -8.05
C PRO A 588 -0.48 6.85 -7.20
N ALA A 589 -0.13 6.52 -5.96
CA ALA A 589 -0.99 5.76 -5.04
C ALA A 589 -2.35 6.41 -4.72
N SER A 590 -2.53 7.68 -5.11
CA SER A 590 -3.77 8.45 -4.99
C SER A 590 -4.73 8.35 -6.19
N LEU A 591 -4.32 7.72 -7.30
CA LEU A 591 -5.11 7.68 -8.53
C LEU A 591 -5.83 6.33 -8.70
N SER A 592 -7.15 6.34 -8.64
CA SER A 592 -8.00 5.18 -8.97
C SER A 592 -8.12 5.00 -10.49
N ILE A 593 -7.37 4.04 -11.03
CA ILE A 593 -7.30 3.75 -12.48
C ILE A 593 -8.67 3.36 -13.06
N GLY A 594 -9.43 2.53 -12.34
CA GLY A 594 -10.76 2.11 -12.76
C GLY A 594 -11.75 3.27 -12.89
N VAL A 595 -11.67 4.27 -12.02
CA VAL A 595 -12.49 5.49 -12.10
C VAL A 595 -12.09 6.35 -13.30
N VAL A 596 -10.80 6.46 -13.63
CA VAL A 596 -10.33 7.18 -14.84
C VAL A 596 -10.89 6.51 -16.10
N LEU A 597 -10.75 5.19 -16.23
CA LEU A 597 -11.28 4.41 -17.36
C LEU A 597 -12.81 4.52 -17.48
N GLN A 598 -13.53 4.44 -16.36
CA GLN A 598 -14.98 4.64 -16.33
C GLN A 598 -15.38 6.04 -16.82
N LYS A 599 -14.64 7.08 -16.40
CA LYS A 599 -14.91 8.47 -16.81
C LYS A 599 -14.61 8.72 -18.29
N ALA A 600 -13.52 8.16 -18.81
CA ALA A 600 -13.21 8.21 -20.25
C ALA A 600 -14.34 7.56 -21.07
N ALA A 601 -14.76 6.34 -20.70
CA ALA A 601 -15.85 5.64 -21.38
C ALA A 601 -17.21 6.37 -21.27
N GLN A 602 -17.54 6.96 -20.11
CA GLN A 602 -18.75 7.77 -19.90
C GLN A 602 -18.79 9.02 -20.78
N LEU A 603 -17.66 9.73 -20.91
CA LEU A 603 -17.57 10.97 -21.67
C LEU A 603 -17.59 10.69 -23.19
N ALA A 604 -16.88 9.65 -23.63
CA ALA A 604 -16.92 9.16 -25.02
C ALA A 604 -18.34 8.73 -25.45
N PHE A 605 -19.11 8.12 -24.55
CA PHE A 605 -20.52 7.79 -24.79
C PHE A 605 -21.40 9.04 -24.92
N THR A 606 -21.26 9.99 -24.00
CA THR A 606 -22.08 11.21 -23.95
C THR A 606 -21.89 12.06 -25.21
N LYS A 607 -20.63 12.31 -25.61
CA LYS A 607 -20.29 13.11 -26.81
C LYS A 607 -20.94 12.58 -28.10
N ARG A 608 -20.97 11.25 -28.28
CA ARG A 608 -21.61 10.61 -29.45
C ARG A 608 -23.13 10.75 -29.44
N LYS A 609 -23.77 10.63 -28.26
CA LYS A 609 -25.22 10.80 -28.12
C LYS A 609 -25.65 12.22 -28.49
N THR A 610 -24.85 13.22 -28.15
CA THR A 610 -25.05 14.62 -28.54
C THR A 610 -24.87 14.81 -30.05
N GLN A 611 -23.84 14.21 -30.67
CA GLN A 611 -23.64 14.28 -32.13
C GLN A 611 -24.80 13.62 -32.92
N GLN A 612 -25.32 12.48 -32.46
CA GLN A 612 -26.45 11.79 -33.09
C GLN A 612 -27.77 12.58 -33.09
N GLN A 613 -27.90 13.63 -32.28
CA GLN A 613 -29.08 14.51 -32.27
C GLN A 613 -28.97 15.70 -33.23
N VAL A 614 -27.78 15.99 -33.76
CA VAL A 614 -27.52 17.18 -34.60
C VAL A 614 -27.51 16.86 -36.09
N GLU A 615 -27.11 15.66 -36.50
CA GLU A 615 -27.05 15.25 -37.91
C GLU A 615 -28.09 14.18 -38.27
N SER A 616 -29.23 14.63 -38.81
CA SER A 616 -30.28 13.75 -39.34
C SER A 616 -29.94 13.24 -40.74
N ILE A 617 -29.01 12.28 -40.84
CA ILE A 617 -28.68 11.56 -42.09
C ILE A 617 -28.95 10.05 -41.88
N PRO A 618 -29.66 9.37 -42.81
CA PRO A 618 -29.92 7.93 -42.68
C PRO A 618 -28.64 7.09 -42.67
N LEU A 619 -28.60 6.10 -41.79
CA LEU A 619 -27.41 5.34 -41.44
C LEU A 619 -27.18 4.14 -42.40
N ASP A 620 -26.54 4.38 -43.55
CA ASP A 620 -25.97 3.30 -44.35
C ASP A 620 -24.48 3.06 -44.01
N ASN A 621 -24.17 1.83 -43.59
CA ASN A 621 -22.83 1.23 -43.50
C ASN A 621 -21.79 1.78 -42.49
N SER A 622 -22.17 2.54 -41.45
CA SER A 622 -21.28 2.90 -40.33
C SER A 622 -21.46 2.02 -39.08
N LYS A 623 -21.43 0.68 -39.26
CA LYS A 623 -21.27 -0.24 -38.12
C LYS A 623 -19.89 -0.04 -37.46
N ASP A 624 -19.87 -0.12 -36.14
CA ASP A 624 -18.68 -0.33 -35.30
C ASP A 624 -17.65 0.81 -35.15
N SER A 625 -18.12 2.05 -35.00
CA SER A 625 -17.29 3.09 -34.36
C SER A 625 -17.45 3.14 -32.83
N TYR A 626 -18.69 3.11 -32.31
CA TYR A 626 -18.95 3.19 -30.85
C TYR A 626 -18.54 1.90 -30.13
N SER A 627 -18.99 0.75 -30.68
CA SER A 627 -18.57 -0.60 -30.30
C SER A 627 -17.08 -0.64 -30.00
N GLN A 628 -16.27 -0.16 -30.95
CA GLN A 628 -14.82 -0.24 -30.90
C GLN A 628 -14.22 0.59 -29.77
N THR A 629 -14.64 1.85 -29.58
CA THR A 629 -14.12 2.70 -28.49
C THR A 629 -14.48 2.15 -27.10
N PHE A 630 -15.71 1.64 -26.92
CA PHE A 630 -16.12 1.02 -25.66
C PHE A 630 -15.33 -0.27 -25.39
N LEU A 631 -15.11 -1.10 -26.42
CA LEU A 631 -14.24 -2.27 -26.33
C LEU A 631 -12.82 -1.88 -25.92
N THR A 632 -12.21 -0.85 -26.53
CA THR A 632 -10.86 -0.39 -26.16
C THR A 632 -10.71 -0.05 -24.68
N TYR A 633 -11.65 0.71 -24.09
CA TYR A 633 -11.58 1.00 -22.64
C TYR A 633 -11.89 -0.24 -21.76
N THR A 634 -12.70 -1.18 -22.26
CA THR A 634 -13.03 -2.41 -21.52
C THR A 634 -11.89 -3.42 -21.56
N ASP A 635 -11.20 -3.55 -22.69
CA ASP A 635 -9.99 -4.34 -22.85
C ASP A 635 -8.85 -3.75 -21.99
N ALA A 636 -8.72 -2.41 -21.95
CA ALA A 636 -7.79 -1.72 -21.06
C ALA A 636 -8.12 -1.95 -19.57
N LEU A 637 -9.41 -1.93 -19.20
CA LEU A 637 -9.87 -2.28 -17.86
C LEU A 637 -9.46 -3.70 -17.49
N LEU A 638 -9.80 -4.69 -18.33
CA LEU A 638 -9.48 -6.09 -18.08
C LEU A 638 -7.95 -6.30 -18.01
N LEU A 639 -7.18 -5.78 -18.96
CA LEU A 639 -5.73 -5.94 -19.02
C LEU A 639 -5.00 -5.30 -17.84
N LYS A 640 -5.30 -4.05 -17.47
CA LYS A 640 -4.66 -3.44 -16.28
C LYS A 640 -5.15 -4.08 -15.00
N SER A 641 -6.42 -4.45 -14.91
CA SER A 641 -6.94 -5.16 -13.73
C SER A 641 -6.25 -6.52 -13.52
N ALA A 642 -5.80 -7.20 -14.59
CA ALA A 642 -5.06 -8.47 -14.53
C ALA A 642 -3.67 -8.35 -13.88
N ASN A 643 -2.99 -7.21 -14.06
CA ASN A 643 -1.64 -6.98 -13.54
C ASN A 643 -1.60 -6.62 -12.04
N PHE A 644 -2.74 -6.37 -11.40
CA PHE A 644 -2.80 -6.11 -9.96
C PHE A 644 -2.86 -7.41 -9.14
N GLY A 645 -1.99 -7.51 -8.13
CA GLY A 645 -1.97 -8.62 -7.16
C GLY A 645 -3.14 -8.59 -6.18
N LEU A 646 -3.11 -9.46 -5.17
CA LEU A 646 -4.24 -9.70 -4.27
C LEU A 646 -4.30 -8.83 -3.00
N LEU A 647 -3.23 -8.14 -2.59
CA LEU A 647 -3.11 -7.62 -1.21
C LEU A 647 -3.01 -6.09 -1.02
N GLU A 648 -2.39 -5.32 -1.91
CA GLU A 648 -2.28 -3.85 -1.74
C GLU A 648 -3.33 -3.02 -2.52
N HIS A 649 -4.14 -3.68 -3.35
CA HIS A 649 -4.61 -3.04 -4.60
C HIS A 649 -6.06 -2.54 -4.64
N LYS A 650 -6.87 -2.77 -3.58
CA LYS A 650 -8.24 -2.21 -3.50
C LYS A 650 -8.27 -0.68 -3.55
N LYS A 651 -7.23 0.00 -3.06
CA LYS A 651 -7.12 1.48 -3.09
C LYS A 651 -6.61 2.02 -4.43
N SER A 652 -5.71 1.31 -5.11
CA SER A 652 -5.09 1.79 -6.37
C SER A 652 -5.98 1.59 -7.59
N PHE A 653 -6.79 0.52 -7.64
CA PHE A 653 -7.69 0.32 -8.77
C PHE A 653 -8.97 1.16 -8.64
N GLY A 654 -9.71 1.03 -7.53
CA GLY A 654 -10.94 1.79 -7.28
C GLY A 654 -12.05 0.99 -6.58
N PRO A 655 -13.26 1.54 -6.47
CA PRO A 655 -14.43 0.85 -5.95
C PRO A 655 -14.99 -0.17 -6.96
N SER A 656 -15.60 -1.24 -6.47
CA SER A 656 -16.21 -2.31 -7.27
C SER A 656 -17.37 -1.85 -8.18
N SER A 657 -17.98 -0.69 -7.88
CA SER A 657 -18.98 -0.03 -8.74
C SER A 657 -18.47 0.37 -10.13
N VAL A 658 -17.14 0.43 -10.34
CA VAL A 658 -16.54 0.56 -11.68
C VAL A 658 -16.90 -0.65 -12.54
N PHE A 659 -16.68 -1.86 -12.03
CA PHE A 659 -16.98 -3.11 -12.74
C PHE A 659 -18.48 -3.25 -12.97
N GLU A 660 -19.32 -2.90 -11.99
CA GLU A 660 -20.78 -2.91 -12.15
C GLU A 660 -21.25 -2.04 -13.34
N TRP A 661 -20.64 -0.86 -13.53
CA TRP A 661 -20.98 0.03 -14.65
C TRP A 661 -20.57 -0.57 -16.01
N PHE A 662 -19.35 -1.08 -16.13
CA PHE A 662 -18.87 -1.72 -17.37
C PHE A 662 -19.66 -3.00 -17.69
N PHE A 663 -20.00 -3.79 -16.67
CA PHE A 663 -20.86 -4.97 -16.78
C PHE A 663 -22.24 -4.59 -17.32
N ARG A 664 -22.88 -3.59 -16.70
CA ARG A 664 -24.23 -3.16 -17.09
C ARG A 664 -24.27 -2.62 -18.52
N MET A 665 -23.29 -1.79 -18.91
CA MET A 665 -23.18 -1.32 -20.29
C MET A 665 -22.98 -2.48 -21.28
N SER A 666 -22.08 -3.41 -20.98
CA SER A 666 -21.85 -4.59 -21.82
C SER A 666 -23.12 -5.45 -21.94
N PHE A 667 -23.85 -5.67 -20.85
CA PHE A 667 -25.08 -6.45 -20.82
C PHE A 667 -26.24 -5.78 -21.55
N ASP A 668 -26.41 -4.45 -21.40
CA ASP A 668 -27.46 -3.69 -22.09
C ASP A 668 -27.19 -3.62 -23.62
N ILE A 669 -25.91 -3.51 -24.03
CA ILE A 669 -25.51 -3.65 -25.44
C ILE A 669 -25.76 -5.09 -25.95
N ALA A 670 -25.40 -6.12 -25.17
CA ALA A 670 -25.63 -7.51 -25.53
C ALA A 670 -27.11 -7.83 -25.73
N LYS A 671 -27.96 -7.36 -24.81
CA LYS A 671 -29.43 -7.53 -24.84
C LYS A 671 -30.10 -6.78 -25.99
N SER A 672 -29.60 -5.61 -26.37
CA SER A 672 -30.16 -4.83 -27.48
C SER A 672 -29.69 -5.29 -28.86
N THR A 673 -28.52 -5.93 -28.96
CA THR A 673 -27.93 -6.40 -30.23
C THR A 673 -28.05 -7.91 -30.47
N GLU A 674 -28.42 -8.70 -29.46
CA GLU A 674 -28.33 -10.17 -29.44
C GLU A 674 -26.98 -10.69 -29.94
N ASN A 675 -25.88 -10.08 -29.48
CA ASN A 675 -24.52 -10.43 -29.87
C ASN A 675 -23.77 -11.04 -28.68
N SER A 676 -23.42 -12.32 -28.81
CA SER A 676 -22.76 -13.13 -27.77
C SER A 676 -21.45 -12.56 -27.27
N ARG A 677 -20.69 -11.83 -28.12
CA ARG A 677 -19.42 -11.20 -27.74
C ARG A 677 -19.55 -10.28 -26.52
N TYR A 678 -20.64 -9.50 -26.44
CA TYR A 678 -20.86 -8.61 -25.31
C TYR A 678 -21.35 -9.33 -24.04
N PHE A 679 -22.03 -10.48 -24.18
CA PHE A 679 -22.33 -11.36 -23.05
C PHE A 679 -21.06 -12.02 -22.49
N ILE A 680 -20.14 -12.45 -23.35
CA ILE A 680 -18.81 -12.98 -22.96
C ILE A 680 -17.99 -11.88 -22.28
N LEU A 681 -18.00 -10.65 -22.82
CA LEU A 681 -17.34 -9.50 -22.21
C LEU A 681 -17.89 -9.18 -20.81
N ALA A 682 -19.23 -9.17 -20.66
CA ALA A 682 -19.88 -9.02 -19.35
C ALA A 682 -19.49 -10.14 -18.37
N ALA A 683 -19.35 -11.38 -18.83
CA ALA A 683 -18.87 -12.49 -18.00
C ALA A 683 -17.41 -12.27 -17.52
N ASN A 684 -16.51 -11.84 -18.41
CA ASN A 684 -15.12 -11.51 -18.05
C ASN A 684 -15.03 -10.38 -17.02
N ILE A 685 -15.86 -9.35 -17.14
CA ILE A 685 -15.93 -8.23 -16.18
C ILE A 685 -16.43 -8.73 -14.82
N ALA A 686 -17.44 -9.61 -14.79
CA ALA A 686 -17.96 -10.19 -13.55
C ALA A 686 -16.92 -11.08 -12.84
N GLU A 687 -16.29 -12.00 -13.58
CA GLU A 687 -15.22 -12.87 -13.08
C GLU A 687 -14.06 -12.05 -12.49
N ARG A 688 -13.59 -11.02 -13.20
CA ARG A 688 -12.48 -10.20 -12.71
C ARG A 688 -12.85 -9.29 -11.53
N SER A 689 -14.13 -8.90 -11.42
CA SER A 689 -14.66 -8.24 -10.22
C SER A 689 -14.66 -9.19 -9.01
N ASP A 690 -15.06 -10.45 -9.22
CA ASP A 690 -15.06 -11.47 -8.17
C ASP A 690 -13.63 -11.78 -7.70
N GLU A 691 -12.66 -11.87 -8.62
CA GLU A 691 -11.23 -12.06 -8.29
C GLU A 691 -10.60 -10.89 -7.50
N LEU A 692 -10.99 -9.64 -7.78
CA LEU A 692 -10.40 -8.44 -7.15
C LEU A 692 -11.04 -8.04 -5.83
N TYR A 693 -12.35 -8.25 -5.68
CA TYR A 693 -13.11 -7.82 -4.49
C TYR A 693 -13.57 -8.98 -3.60
N ASN A 694 -13.46 -10.22 -4.08
CA ASN A 694 -13.95 -11.43 -3.39
C ASN A 694 -15.41 -11.24 -2.96
N GLU A 695 -15.69 -11.33 -1.66
CA GLU A 695 -17.05 -11.22 -1.12
C GLU A 695 -17.70 -9.84 -1.27
N GLU A 696 -16.90 -8.79 -1.52
CA GLU A 696 -17.38 -7.41 -1.75
C GLU A 696 -17.76 -7.13 -3.22
N SER A 697 -17.68 -8.14 -4.11
CA SER A 697 -18.05 -7.98 -5.52
C SER A 697 -19.57 -7.86 -5.69
N PRO A 698 -20.09 -6.77 -6.31
CA PRO A 698 -21.51 -6.63 -6.63
C PRO A 698 -21.93 -7.54 -7.80
N LEU A 699 -20.97 -8.14 -8.50
CA LEU A 699 -21.16 -9.03 -9.65
C LEU A 699 -21.00 -10.51 -9.29
N ARG A 700 -20.96 -10.85 -8.00
CA ARG A 700 -20.78 -12.22 -7.50
C ARG A 700 -21.74 -13.20 -8.18
N HIS A 701 -21.19 -14.26 -8.75
CA HIS A 701 -21.92 -15.30 -9.51
C HIS A 701 -22.66 -14.79 -10.78
N ARG A 702 -22.33 -13.60 -11.32
CA ARG A 702 -22.90 -13.10 -12.59
C ARG A 702 -22.18 -13.61 -13.85
N CYS A 703 -21.00 -14.22 -13.70
CA CYS A 703 -20.26 -14.82 -14.81
C CYS A 703 -21.06 -15.94 -15.52
N GLN A 704 -21.50 -16.98 -14.80
CA GLN A 704 -22.21 -18.13 -15.42
C GLN A 704 -23.50 -17.72 -16.15
N PRO A 705 -24.41 -16.87 -15.59
CA PRO A 705 -25.61 -16.44 -16.31
C PRO A 705 -25.31 -15.66 -17.60
N CYS A 706 -24.22 -14.88 -17.64
CA CYS A 706 -23.80 -14.17 -18.84
C CYS A 706 -23.24 -15.13 -19.91
N LEU A 707 -22.42 -16.11 -19.51
CA LEU A 707 -21.96 -17.16 -20.45
C LEU A 707 -23.14 -17.98 -20.99
N LEU A 708 -24.12 -18.33 -20.15
CA LEU A 708 -25.33 -19.04 -20.59
C LEU A 708 -26.18 -18.20 -21.56
N ALA A 709 -26.27 -16.89 -21.35
CA ALA A 709 -26.92 -15.97 -22.27
C ALA A 709 -26.18 -15.87 -23.62
N ALA A 710 -24.84 -15.90 -23.61
CA ALA A 710 -24.03 -16.00 -24.83
C ALA A 710 -24.33 -17.28 -25.61
N VAL A 711 -24.31 -18.45 -24.94
CA VAL A 711 -24.66 -19.75 -25.53
C VAL A 711 -26.07 -19.72 -26.11
N SER A 712 -27.07 -19.26 -25.36
CA SER A 712 -28.45 -19.16 -25.85
C SER A 712 -28.58 -18.25 -27.08
N SER A 713 -27.85 -17.13 -27.10
CA SER A 713 -27.82 -16.18 -28.23
C SER A 713 -27.23 -16.79 -29.51
N ASP A 714 -26.14 -17.56 -29.38
CA ASP A 714 -25.48 -18.22 -30.52
C ASP A 714 -26.23 -19.47 -30.98
N VAL A 715 -26.81 -20.25 -30.06
CA VAL A 715 -27.62 -21.44 -30.39
C VAL A 715 -28.83 -21.09 -31.24
N LYS A 716 -29.50 -19.95 -30.99
CA LYS A 716 -30.57 -19.43 -31.87
C LYS A 716 -30.11 -19.23 -33.33
N LYS A 717 -28.81 -19.12 -33.58
CA LYS A 717 -28.18 -18.76 -34.86
C LYS A 717 -27.29 -19.88 -35.41
N ILE A 718 -27.29 -21.06 -34.78
CA ILE A 718 -26.33 -22.17 -34.98
C ILE A 718 -26.19 -22.64 -36.43
N GLU A 719 -27.25 -22.57 -37.24
CA GLU A 719 -27.21 -22.97 -38.66
C GLU A 719 -26.32 -22.04 -39.52
N ILE A 720 -26.24 -20.75 -39.12
CA ILE A 720 -25.59 -19.65 -39.83
C ILE A 720 -24.15 -19.41 -39.31
N LEU A 721 -23.81 -19.90 -38.11
CA LEU A 721 -22.48 -19.76 -37.53
C LEU A 721 -21.41 -20.44 -38.39
N ASN A 722 -20.28 -19.77 -38.57
CA ASN A 722 -19.13 -20.33 -39.28
C ASN A 722 -18.31 -21.27 -38.37
N LYS A 723 -17.33 -21.97 -38.96
CA LYS A 723 -16.50 -22.95 -38.22
C LYS A 723 -15.71 -22.35 -37.05
N SER A 724 -15.27 -21.10 -37.11
CA SER A 724 -14.58 -20.48 -35.96
C SER A 724 -15.55 -20.15 -34.84
N GLN A 725 -16.70 -19.55 -35.15
CA GLN A 725 -17.75 -19.22 -34.18
C GLN A 725 -18.32 -20.46 -33.48
N LEU A 726 -18.45 -21.59 -34.18
CA LEU A 726 -18.84 -22.87 -33.58
C LEU A 726 -17.77 -23.42 -32.62
N SER A 727 -16.48 -23.25 -32.94
CA SER A 727 -15.39 -23.59 -32.01
C SER A 727 -15.34 -22.64 -30.81
N ASP A 728 -15.56 -21.35 -31.01
CA ASP A 728 -15.63 -20.35 -29.94
C ASP A 728 -16.79 -20.68 -28.98
N LEU A 729 -17.95 -21.07 -29.51
CA LEU A 729 -19.11 -21.52 -28.75
C LEU A 729 -18.81 -22.77 -27.90
N LEU A 730 -18.09 -23.76 -28.44
CA LEU A 730 -17.60 -24.90 -27.64
C LEU A 730 -16.66 -24.45 -26.51
N GLY A 731 -15.78 -23.48 -26.78
CA GLY A 731 -14.91 -22.88 -25.77
C GLY A 731 -15.70 -22.23 -24.63
N VAL A 732 -16.77 -21.51 -24.95
CA VAL A 732 -17.69 -20.92 -23.96
C VAL A 732 -18.40 -22.00 -23.14
N ILE A 733 -18.90 -23.08 -23.77
CA ILE A 733 -19.58 -24.17 -23.06
C ILE A 733 -18.62 -24.86 -22.07
N ASN A 734 -17.42 -25.22 -22.52
CA ASN A 734 -16.40 -25.83 -21.68
C ASN A 734 -16.04 -24.95 -20.46
N ARG A 735 -16.02 -23.61 -20.64
CA ARG A 735 -15.80 -22.65 -19.54
C ARG A 735 -16.96 -22.63 -18.54
N ILE A 736 -18.20 -22.80 -18.97
CA ILE A 736 -19.34 -22.94 -18.04
C ILE A 736 -19.20 -24.23 -17.22
N GLU A 737 -18.85 -25.35 -17.87
CA GLU A 737 -18.70 -26.66 -17.21
C GLU A 737 -17.56 -26.70 -16.17
N SER A 738 -16.55 -25.83 -16.28
CA SER A 738 -15.48 -25.72 -15.28
C SER A 738 -15.87 -25.00 -13.97
N ILE A 739 -17.01 -24.30 -13.91
CA ILE A 739 -17.41 -23.49 -12.74
C ILE A 739 -18.30 -24.33 -11.81
N GLN A 740 -17.82 -24.59 -10.59
CA GLN A 740 -18.36 -25.61 -9.68
C GLN A 740 -19.59 -25.19 -8.85
N ASP A 741 -19.93 -23.89 -8.81
CA ASP A 741 -21.07 -23.38 -8.02
C ASP A 741 -22.42 -23.61 -8.76
N TRP A 742 -23.13 -24.67 -8.42
CA TRP A 742 -24.52 -24.90 -8.83
C TRP A 742 -25.37 -25.45 -7.69
N ASP A 743 -26.63 -25.01 -7.60
CA ASP A 743 -27.64 -25.70 -6.79
C ASP A 743 -27.97 -27.05 -7.43
N ALA A 744 -28.08 -28.11 -6.63
CA ALA A 744 -27.96 -29.50 -7.10
C ALA A 744 -29.04 -29.93 -8.11
N THR A 745 -30.21 -29.30 -8.07
CA THR A 745 -31.33 -29.52 -9.00
C THR A 745 -31.14 -28.73 -10.30
N VAL A 746 -30.79 -27.44 -10.22
CA VAL A 746 -30.53 -26.57 -11.38
C VAL A 746 -29.31 -27.05 -12.17
N ALA A 747 -28.31 -27.61 -11.49
CA ALA A 747 -27.13 -28.24 -12.08
C ALA A 747 -27.49 -29.33 -13.11
N ALA A 748 -28.52 -30.14 -12.81
CA ALA A 748 -28.90 -31.27 -13.65
C ALA A 748 -29.56 -30.79 -14.97
N GLU A 749 -30.57 -29.93 -14.88
CA GLU A 749 -31.27 -29.39 -16.06
C GLU A 749 -30.32 -28.62 -16.99
N LEU A 750 -29.43 -27.80 -16.41
CA LEU A 750 -28.46 -27.05 -17.18
C LEU A 750 -27.41 -27.94 -17.84
N LYS A 751 -26.94 -28.99 -17.16
CA LYS A 751 -26.00 -29.97 -17.74
C LYS A 751 -26.63 -30.73 -18.91
N CYS A 752 -27.92 -31.08 -18.81
CA CYS A 752 -28.70 -31.63 -19.94
C CYS A 752 -28.74 -30.65 -21.12
N TYR A 753 -29.08 -29.38 -20.86
CA TYR A 753 -29.13 -28.33 -21.89
C TYR A 753 -27.78 -28.12 -22.58
N LEU A 754 -26.70 -27.90 -21.83
CA LEU A 754 -25.36 -27.68 -22.37
C LEU A 754 -24.88 -28.89 -23.19
N THR A 755 -25.15 -30.11 -22.73
CA THR A 755 -24.74 -31.32 -23.46
C THR A 755 -25.49 -31.47 -24.79
N ARG A 756 -26.80 -31.15 -24.82
CA ARG A 756 -27.57 -31.09 -26.08
C ARG A 756 -27.00 -30.06 -27.05
N VAL A 757 -26.59 -28.89 -26.55
CA VAL A 757 -25.90 -27.87 -27.36
C VAL A 757 -24.54 -28.38 -27.85
N THR A 758 -23.71 -28.97 -26.99
CA THR A 758 -22.41 -29.56 -27.36
C THR A 758 -22.55 -30.61 -28.47
N ILE A 759 -23.58 -31.47 -28.40
CA ILE A 759 -23.89 -32.44 -29.45
C ILE A 759 -24.29 -31.70 -30.74
N ALA A 760 -25.21 -30.74 -30.70
CA ALA A 760 -25.64 -29.97 -31.88
C ALA A 760 -24.46 -29.23 -32.56
N VAL A 761 -23.55 -28.64 -31.77
CA VAL A 761 -22.37 -27.94 -32.29
C VAL A 761 -21.35 -28.94 -32.87
N LYS A 762 -21.09 -30.07 -32.22
CA LYS A 762 -20.23 -31.15 -32.77
C LYS A 762 -20.77 -31.68 -34.10
N LEU A 763 -22.08 -31.90 -34.21
CA LEU A 763 -22.73 -32.32 -35.44
C LEU A 763 -22.62 -31.26 -36.55
N ARG A 764 -22.77 -29.97 -36.23
CA ARG A 764 -22.62 -28.87 -37.20
C ARG A 764 -21.15 -28.61 -37.62
N LEU A 765 -20.20 -28.94 -36.74
CA LEU A 765 -18.76 -28.99 -37.05
C LEU A 765 -18.35 -30.23 -37.86
N PHE A 766 -19.27 -31.17 -38.07
CA PHE A 766 -19.02 -32.45 -38.74
C PHE A 766 -17.91 -33.27 -38.07
N ASP A 767 -17.93 -33.31 -36.73
CA ASP A 767 -17.00 -34.08 -35.90
C ASP A 767 -17.03 -35.57 -36.27
N THR A 768 -15.85 -36.16 -36.50
CA THR A 768 -15.70 -37.56 -36.91
C THR A 768 -15.76 -38.55 -35.76
N ASP A 769 -15.58 -38.11 -34.50
CA ASP A 769 -15.65 -38.99 -33.33
C ASP A 769 -17.10 -39.21 -32.87
N THR A 770 -17.78 -40.10 -33.59
CA THR A 770 -19.13 -40.55 -33.21
C THR A 770 -19.17 -41.29 -31.87
N THR A 771 -18.05 -41.86 -31.41
CA THR A 771 -17.97 -42.56 -30.12
C THR A 771 -18.04 -41.56 -28.96
N ALA A 772 -17.32 -40.43 -29.07
CA ALA A 772 -17.43 -39.34 -28.12
C ALA A 772 -18.85 -38.74 -28.07
N ILE A 773 -19.50 -38.55 -29.23
CA ILE A 773 -20.89 -38.05 -29.28
C ILE A 773 -21.86 -39.03 -28.59
N PHE A 774 -21.71 -40.34 -28.81
CA PHE A 774 -22.54 -41.35 -28.15
C PHE A 774 -22.30 -41.41 -26.62
N ASN A 775 -21.05 -41.25 -26.19
CA ASN A 775 -20.70 -41.22 -24.77
C ASN A 775 -21.30 -39.98 -24.06
N LEU A 776 -21.40 -38.82 -24.72
CA LEU A 776 -22.11 -37.66 -24.19
C LEU A 776 -23.61 -37.95 -23.95
N CYS A 777 -24.25 -38.71 -24.85
CA CYS A 777 -25.65 -39.14 -24.69
C CYS A 777 -25.85 -40.08 -23.49
N LYS A 778 -24.86 -40.94 -23.19
CA LYS A 778 -24.88 -41.89 -22.06
C LYS A 778 -24.49 -41.29 -20.72
N ALA A 779 -23.68 -40.22 -20.70
CA ALA A 779 -23.14 -39.63 -19.48
C ALA A 779 -24.20 -38.88 -18.65
N ILE A 780 -25.41 -38.74 -19.18
CA ILE A 780 -26.54 -38.04 -18.57
C ILE A 780 -27.73 -39.02 -18.56
N GLN A 781 -28.52 -38.97 -17.48
CA GLN A 781 -29.79 -39.69 -17.38
C GLN A 781 -30.86 -39.04 -18.26
N GLN A 782 -30.62 -39.06 -19.58
CA GLN A 782 -31.56 -38.54 -20.58
C GLN A 782 -32.81 -39.43 -20.62
N SER A 783 -33.97 -38.78 -20.69
CA SER A 783 -35.23 -39.48 -20.89
C SER A 783 -35.32 -40.03 -22.32
N GLY A 784 -36.13 -41.09 -22.51
CA GLY A 784 -36.37 -41.66 -23.85
C GLY A 784 -36.70 -40.63 -24.96
N PRO A 785 -37.57 -39.62 -24.72
CA PRO A 785 -37.87 -38.56 -25.70
C PRO A 785 -36.69 -37.65 -26.05
N GLU A 786 -35.74 -37.42 -25.14
CA GLU A 786 -34.55 -36.60 -25.43
C GLU A 786 -33.57 -37.33 -26.33
N LEU A 787 -33.40 -38.64 -26.11
CA LEU A 787 -32.63 -39.51 -26.99
C LEU A 787 -33.27 -39.64 -28.38
N GLU A 788 -34.60 -39.62 -28.46
CA GLU A 788 -35.34 -39.54 -29.73
C GLU A 788 -35.01 -38.24 -30.50
N GLU A 789 -35.08 -37.09 -29.82
CA GLU A 789 -34.77 -35.78 -30.42
C GLU A 789 -33.32 -35.70 -30.89
N ILE A 790 -32.37 -36.18 -30.08
CA ILE A 790 -30.94 -36.22 -30.44
C ILE A 790 -30.70 -37.16 -31.63
N GLY A 791 -31.36 -38.32 -31.68
CA GLY A 791 -31.29 -39.23 -32.83
C GLY A 791 -31.79 -38.57 -34.12
N GLU A 792 -32.86 -37.77 -34.06
CA GLU A 792 -33.31 -36.97 -35.20
C GLU A 792 -32.34 -35.83 -35.56
N LEU A 793 -31.70 -35.17 -34.59
CA LEU A 793 -30.66 -34.15 -34.85
C LEU A 793 -29.45 -34.74 -35.58
N VAL A 794 -28.99 -35.94 -35.19
CA VAL A 794 -27.93 -36.67 -35.92
C VAL A 794 -28.39 -36.99 -37.34
N MET A 795 -29.63 -37.46 -37.51
CA MET A 795 -30.20 -37.75 -38.83
C MET A 795 -30.40 -36.51 -39.70
N TYR A 796 -30.74 -35.36 -39.10
CA TYR A 796 -30.80 -34.07 -39.77
C TYR A 796 -29.41 -33.63 -40.25
N ALA A 797 -28.37 -33.78 -39.41
CA ALA A 797 -27.00 -33.48 -39.77
C ALA A 797 -26.50 -34.28 -41.00
N THR A 798 -27.02 -35.50 -41.24
CA THR A 798 -26.67 -36.29 -42.45
C THR A 798 -27.17 -35.70 -43.78
N ARG A 799 -28.10 -34.74 -43.74
CA ARG A 799 -28.73 -34.12 -44.93
C ARG A 799 -27.90 -32.99 -45.54
N PHE A 800 -26.96 -32.42 -44.80
CA PHE A 800 -26.03 -31.41 -45.32
C PHE A 800 -25.06 -32.05 -46.33
N ASP A 801 -24.68 -31.28 -47.35
CA ASP A 801 -23.74 -31.74 -48.39
C ASP A 801 -22.32 -31.89 -47.85
N GLU A 802 -21.95 -31.05 -46.88
CA GLU A 802 -20.66 -31.12 -46.20
C GLU A 802 -20.49 -32.42 -45.38
N ALA A 803 -21.60 -33.07 -44.99
CA ALA A 803 -21.60 -34.33 -44.25
C ALA A 803 -21.32 -35.58 -45.13
N ASN A 804 -21.10 -35.44 -46.44
CA ASN A 804 -20.95 -36.56 -47.37
C ASN A 804 -19.93 -37.63 -46.90
N ASN A 805 -18.79 -37.22 -46.32
CA ASN A 805 -17.71 -38.12 -45.89
C ASN A 805 -17.96 -38.85 -44.55
N ILE A 806 -18.97 -38.43 -43.78
CA ILE A 806 -19.28 -38.96 -42.44
C ILE A 806 -20.71 -39.50 -42.32
N ARG A 807 -21.49 -39.43 -43.41
CA ARG A 807 -22.92 -39.77 -43.47
C ARG A 807 -23.22 -41.19 -43.00
N GLU A 808 -22.35 -42.16 -43.28
CA GLU A 808 -22.52 -43.54 -42.83
C GLU A 808 -22.25 -43.68 -41.33
N SER A 809 -21.16 -43.11 -40.82
CA SER A 809 -20.85 -43.05 -39.39
C SER A 809 -21.97 -42.40 -38.57
N TYR A 810 -22.58 -41.33 -39.10
CA TYR A 810 -23.70 -40.63 -38.43
C TYR A 810 -25.00 -41.44 -38.47
N ARG A 811 -25.27 -42.23 -39.52
CA ARG A 811 -26.40 -43.17 -39.54
C ARG A 811 -26.22 -44.28 -38.52
N SER A 812 -25.01 -44.84 -38.39
CA SER A 812 -24.69 -45.85 -37.37
C SER A 812 -24.83 -45.26 -35.96
N LEU A 813 -24.33 -44.02 -35.74
CA LEU A 813 -24.51 -43.28 -34.49
C LEU A 813 -26.00 -43.07 -34.14
N ALA A 814 -26.82 -42.63 -35.10
CA ALA A 814 -28.26 -42.48 -34.88
C ALA A 814 -28.91 -43.82 -34.49
N GLY A 815 -28.53 -44.93 -35.15
CA GLY A 815 -28.97 -46.27 -34.78
C GLY A 815 -28.58 -46.67 -33.35
N GLN A 816 -27.36 -46.35 -32.91
CA GLN A 816 -26.90 -46.58 -31.54
C GLN A 816 -27.70 -45.74 -30.52
N ILE A 817 -28.00 -44.48 -30.83
CA ILE A 817 -28.78 -43.58 -29.96
C ILE A 817 -30.24 -44.05 -29.85
N PHE A 818 -30.91 -44.39 -30.96
CA PHE A 818 -32.28 -44.91 -30.90
C PHE A 818 -32.37 -46.27 -30.19
N SER A 819 -31.34 -47.12 -30.32
CA SER A 819 -31.25 -48.40 -29.61
C SER A 819 -31.11 -48.19 -28.09
N TYR A 820 -30.29 -47.22 -27.69
CA TYR A 820 -30.15 -46.82 -26.29
C TYR A 820 -31.44 -46.19 -25.74
N GLY A 821 -32.10 -45.30 -26.50
CA GLY A 821 -33.41 -44.73 -26.12
C GLY A 821 -34.50 -45.80 -25.97
N LEU A 822 -34.49 -46.85 -26.80
CA LEU A 822 -35.41 -47.98 -26.69
C LEU A 822 -35.15 -48.77 -25.41
N GLN A 823 -33.88 -49.01 -25.05
CA GLN A 823 -33.52 -49.62 -23.78
C GLN A 823 -34.01 -48.79 -22.59
N VAL A 824 -33.80 -47.47 -22.61
CA VAL A 824 -34.25 -46.55 -21.53
C VAL A 824 -35.77 -46.60 -21.37
N LEU A 825 -36.56 -46.43 -22.45
CA LEU A 825 -38.02 -46.49 -22.39
C LEU A 825 -38.57 -47.82 -21.86
N ILE A 826 -37.92 -48.94 -22.16
CA ILE A 826 -38.32 -50.26 -21.63
C ILE A 826 -38.05 -50.37 -20.12
N HIS A 827 -37.00 -49.71 -19.60
CA HIS A 827 -36.69 -49.69 -18.16
C HIS A 827 -37.52 -48.66 -17.37
N GLU A 828 -38.03 -47.59 -18.01
CA GLU A 828 -38.88 -46.57 -17.37
C GLU A 828 -40.27 -47.09 -16.95
N GLY A 829 -40.70 -48.26 -17.43
CA GLY A 829 -41.90 -48.97 -16.96
C GLY A 829 -43.25 -48.40 -17.42
N SER A 830 -43.32 -47.13 -17.83
CA SER A 830 -44.52 -46.56 -18.47
C SER A 830 -44.43 -46.70 -20.00
N THR A 831 -45.01 -47.77 -20.54
CA THR A 831 -44.90 -48.12 -21.96
C THR A 831 -45.84 -47.29 -22.85
N ASP A 832 -45.41 -46.08 -23.20
CA ASP A 832 -46.01 -45.30 -24.29
C ASP A 832 -45.80 -46.04 -25.63
N SER A 833 -46.85 -46.72 -26.08
CA SER A 833 -46.83 -47.53 -27.32
C SER A 833 -46.42 -46.72 -28.54
N SER A 834 -46.68 -45.41 -28.58
CA SER A 834 -46.37 -44.57 -29.75
C SER A 834 -44.86 -44.35 -29.90
N LYS A 835 -44.17 -44.05 -28.80
CA LYS A 835 -42.71 -43.84 -28.75
C LYS A 835 -41.93 -45.13 -28.96
N LEU A 836 -42.38 -46.24 -28.36
CA LEU A 836 -41.78 -47.55 -28.59
C LEU A 836 -41.83 -47.93 -30.08
N CYS A 837 -43.00 -47.80 -30.72
CA CYS A 837 -43.14 -48.06 -32.15
C CYS A 837 -42.33 -47.08 -33.00
N TYR A 838 -42.24 -45.80 -32.62
CA TYR A 838 -41.41 -44.82 -33.31
C TYR A 838 -39.92 -45.22 -33.34
N LEU A 839 -39.33 -45.57 -32.20
CA LEU A 839 -37.92 -45.97 -32.13
C LEU A 839 -37.66 -47.25 -32.94
N LEU A 840 -38.55 -48.23 -32.86
CA LEU A 840 -38.46 -49.46 -33.66
C LEU A 840 -38.54 -49.19 -35.16
N ARG A 841 -39.43 -48.29 -35.59
CA ARG A 841 -39.49 -47.82 -36.99
C ARG A 841 -38.16 -47.22 -37.43
N ARG A 842 -37.55 -46.37 -36.60
CA ARG A 842 -36.25 -45.74 -36.89
C ARG A 842 -35.12 -46.77 -36.96
N LEU A 843 -35.06 -47.72 -36.03
CA LEU A 843 -34.08 -48.81 -36.03
C LEU A 843 -34.22 -49.73 -37.26
N ILE A 844 -35.44 -50.07 -37.66
CA ILE A 844 -35.72 -50.84 -38.89
C ILE A 844 -35.33 -50.05 -40.15
N MET A 845 -35.51 -48.72 -40.14
CA MET A 845 -35.09 -47.86 -41.26
C MET A 845 -33.57 -47.64 -41.34
N LEU A 846 -32.86 -47.77 -40.21
CA LEU A 846 -31.40 -47.60 -40.10
C LEU A 846 -30.63 -48.93 -40.10
N ALA A 847 -31.31 -50.06 -40.20
CA ALA A 847 -30.70 -51.38 -40.18
C ALA A 847 -29.67 -51.54 -41.32
N GLU A 848 -28.40 -51.64 -40.94
CA GLU A 848 -27.25 -51.78 -41.85
C GLU A 848 -27.28 -53.10 -42.66
N SER A 849 -28.00 -54.11 -42.16
CA SER A 849 -28.13 -55.40 -42.82
C SER A 849 -29.56 -55.94 -42.77
N LYS A 850 -29.88 -56.86 -43.70
CA LYS A 850 -31.15 -57.59 -43.70
C LYS A 850 -31.32 -58.47 -42.45
N LEU A 851 -30.24 -58.96 -41.85
CA LEU A 851 -30.32 -59.73 -40.61
C LEU A 851 -30.74 -58.83 -39.44
N ASN A 852 -30.09 -57.68 -39.28
CA ASN A 852 -30.42 -56.70 -38.23
C ASN A 852 -31.86 -56.19 -38.38
N ALA A 853 -32.32 -55.94 -39.61
CA ALA A 853 -33.70 -55.55 -39.88
C ALA A 853 -34.69 -56.64 -39.44
N PHE A 854 -34.38 -57.91 -39.71
CA PHE A 854 -35.20 -59.05 -39.29
C PHE A 854 -35.27 -59.19 -37.76
N GLU A 855 -34.13 -59.09 -37.08
CA GLU A 855 -34.05 -59.09 -35.61
C GLU A 855 -34.92 -57.99 -34.98
N TRP A 856 -34.93 -56.78 -35.53
CA TRP A 856 -35.82 -55.71 -35.06
C TRP A 856 -37.30 -56.00 -35.28
N PHE A 857 -37.70 -56.70 -36.35
CA PHE A 857 -39.10 -57.13 -36.48
C PHE A 857 -39.45 -58.31 -35.54
N GLU A 858 -38.49 -59.18 -35.20
CA GLU A 858 -38.71 -60.18 -34.14
C GLU A 858 -38.89 -59.49 -32.77
N GLN A 859 -38.16 -58.41 -32.50
CA GLN A 859 -38.40 -57.56 -31.33
C GLN A 859 -39.81 -56.92 -31.37
N VAL A 860 -40.26 -56.38 -32.52
CA VAL A 860 -41.65 -55.88 -32.66
C VAL A 860 -42.67 -56.98 -32.30
N LEU A 861 -42.50 -58.20 -32.81
CA LEU A 861 -43.37 -59.33 -32.46
C LEU A 861 -43.33 -59.66 -30.96
N GLN A 862 -42.14 -59.73 -30.36
CA GLN A 862 -41.98 -59.97 -28.92
C GLN A 862 -42.65 -58.90 -28.06
N LEU A 863 -42.61 -57.63 -28.48
CA LEU A 863 -43.25 -56.52 -27.76
C LEU A 863 -44.78 -56.59 -27.85
N VAL A 864 -45.35 -56.97 -29.01
CA VAL A 864 -46.81 -57.16 -29.17
C VAL A 864 -47.32 -58.40 -28.42
N ASP A 865 -46.48 -59.43 -28.27
CA ASP A 865 -46.86 -60.68 -27.60
C ASP A 865 -46.69 -60.66 -26.07
N ASN A 866 -45.70 -59.94 -25.53
CA ASN A 866 -45.25 -60.09 -24.14
C ASN A 866 -45.41 -58.84 -23.25
N LEU A 867 -45.78 -57.68 -23.79
CA LEU A 867 -46.07 -56.47 -23.02
C LEU A 867 -47.54 -56.08 -23.16
N ASP A 868 -48.11 -55.41 -22.17
CA ASP A 868 -49.48 -54.85 -22.22
C ASP A 868 -49.54 -53.56 -23.05
N VAL A 869 -48.93 -53.63 -24.24
CA VAL A 869 -48.74 -52.55 -25.20
C VAL A 869 -49.62 -52.85 -26.40
N LYS A 870 -50.52 -51.92 -26.73
CA LYS A 870 -51.41 -52.04 -27.90
C LYS A 870 -51.01 -51.01 -28.95
N PRO A 871 -50.19 -51.40 -29.95
CA PRO A 871 -49.89 -50.53 -31.07
C PRO A 871 -51.18 -50.14 -31.82
N SER A 872 -51.24 -48.92 -32.34
CA SER A 872 -52.37 -48.53 -33.19
C SER A 872 -52.38 -49.33 -34.49
N GLU A 873 -53.53 -49.41 -35.16
CA GLU A 873 -53.63 -50.09 -36.46
C GLU A 873 -52.62 -49.54 -37.48
N HIS A 874 -52.37 -48.22 -37.46
CA HIS A 874 -51.40 -47.56 -38.34
C HIS A 874 -49.94 -47.96 -38.04
N GLU A 875 -49.63 -48.30 -36.78
CA GLU A 875 -48.31 -48.84 -36.41
C GLU A 875 -48.16 -50.27 -36.95
N MET A 876 -49.15 -51.13 -36.69
CA MET A 876 -49.18 -52.52 -37.16
C MET A 876 -49.14 -52.62 -38.69
N GLU A 877 -49.89 -51.77 -39.39
CA GLU A 877 -49.91 -51.70 -40.84
C GLU A 877 -48.52 -51.33 -41.39
N TRP A 878 -47.88 -50.31 -40.82
CA TRP A 878 -46.54 -49.90 -41.23
C TRP A 878 -45.54 -51.04 -41.07
N PHE A 879 -45.52 -51.74 -39.92
CA PHE A 879 -44.57 -52.83 -39.70
C PHE A 879 -44.83 -54.01 -40.63
N ALA A 880 -46.09 -54.43 -40.80
CA ALA A 880 -46.45 -55.50 -41.73
C ALA A 880 -46.08 -55.16 -43.18
N VAL A 881 -46.43 -53.97 -43.67
CA VAL A 881 -46.12 -53.49 -45.03
C VAL A 881 -44.60 -53.31 -45.22
N LYS A 882 -43.86 -52.81 -44.21
CA LYS A 882 -42.41 -52.64 -44.29
C LYS A 882 -41.69 -53.99 -44.36
N ALA A 883 -42.05 -54.95 -43.51
CA ALA A 883 -41.52 -56.32 -43.56
C ALA A 883 -41.86 -56.99 -44.90
N TRP A 884 -43.10 -56.87 -45.36
CA TRP A 884 -43.55 -57.39 -46.67
C TRP A 884 -42.72 -56.84 -47.82
N ASN A 885 -42.52 -55.52 -47.87
CA ASN A 885 -41.73 -54.85 -48.90
C ASN A 885 -40.26 -55.29 -48.90
N ILE A 886 -39.65 -55.51 -47.72
CA ILE A 886 -38.28 -56.06 -47.63
C ILE A 886 -38.25 -57.52 -48.14
N GLY A 887 -39.29 -58.31 -47.86
CA GLY A 887 -39.47 -59.64 -48.42
C GLY A 887 -39.56 -59.64 -49.95
N VAL A 888 -40.38 -58.76 -50.53
CA VAL A 888 -40.50 -58.58 -51.99
C VAL A 888 -39.17 -58.13 -52.62
N LEU A 889 -38.42 -57.24 -51.97
CA LEU A 889 -37.07 -56.87 -52.43
C LEU A 889 -36.12 -58.08 -52.41
N CYS A 890 -36.16 -58.92 -51.37
CA CYS A 890 -35.35 -60.14 -51.33
C CYS A 890 -35.73 -61.14 -52.41
N GLN A 891 -37.02 -61.31 -52.70
CA GLN A 891 -37.53 -62.14 -53.79
C GLN A 891 -37.01 -61.65 -55.15
N ARG A 892 -37.09 -60.33 -55.42
CA ARG A 892 -36.58 -59.71 -56.65
C ARG A 892 -35.06 -59.85 -56.80
N SER A 893 -34.33 -60.02 -55.70
CA SER A 893 -32.89 -60.34 -55.68
C SER A 893 -32.58 -61.85 -55.66
N ASN A 894 -33.53 -62.72 -55.98
CA ASN A 894 -33.42 -64.19 -55.94
C ASN A 894 -33.03 -64.80 -54.58
N ASN A 895 -33.11 -64.05 -53.47
CA ASN A 895 -32.91 -64.58 -52.12
C ASN A 895 -34.25 -65.03 -51.53
N THR A 896 -34.72 -66.18 -51.99
CA THR A 896 -36.02 -66.78 -51.60
C THR A 896 -36.10 -67.10 -50.11
N LYS A 897 -35.00 -67.53 -49.49
CA LYS A 897 -34.95 -67.84 -48.05
C LYS A 897 -35.22 -66.61 -47.18
N GLU A 898 -34.54 -65.49 -47.44
CA GLU A 898 -34.79 -64.25 -46.70
C GLU A 898 -36.14 -63.63 -47.08
N ALA A 899 -36.59 -63.75 -48.33
CA ALA A 899 -37.93 -63.33 -48.73
C ALA A 899 -39.02 -64.01 -47.90
N LEU A 900 -38.91 -65.34 -47.73
CA LEU A 900 -39.85 -66.13 -46.94
C LEU A 900 -39.84 -65.71 -45.46
N ARG A 901 -38.65 -65.48 -44.86
CA ARG A 901 -38.50 -65.02 -43.47
C ARG A 901 -39.26 -63.71 -43.23
N PHE A 902 -38.98 -62.68 -44.03
CA PHE A 902 -39.63 -61.37 -43.91
C PHE A 902 -41.14 -61.42 -44.18
N MET A 903 -41.60 -62.17 -45.16
CA MET A 903 -43.04 -62.34 -45.42
C MET A 903 -43.76 -63.13 -44.32
N THR A 904 -43.09 -64.09 -43.68
CA THR A 904 -43.63 -64.82 -42.53
C THR A 904 -43.83 -63.88 -41.34
N VAL A 905 -42.84 -63.03 -41.07
CA VAL A 905 -42.93 -62.00 -40.03
C VAL A 905 -44.04 -60.98 -40.34
N ALA A 906 -44.16 -60.52 -41.59
CA ALA A 906 -45.25 -59.65 -42.01
C ALA A 906 -46.64 -60.28 -41.78
N GLN A 907 -46.82 -61.56 -42.14
CA GLN A 907 -48.06 -62.30 -41.85
C GLN A 907 -48.32 -62.46 -40.35
N SER A 908 -47.27 -62.68 -39.56
CA SER A 908 -47.37 -62.77 -38.10
C SER A 908 -47.86 -61.44 -37.50
N ILE A 909 -47.32 -60.30 -37.94
CA ILE A 909 -47.77 -58.98 -37.50
C ILE A 909 -49.23 -58.74 -37.94
N LEU A 910 -49.55 -59.04 -39.20
CA LEU A 910 -50.90 -58.86 -39.76
C LEU A 910 -51.97 -59.69 -39.03
N ARG A 911 -51.67 -60.95 -38.65
CA ARG A 911 -52.59 -61.82 -37.88
C ARG A 911 -52.90 -61.34 -36.46
N ARG A 912 -52.25 -60.29 -35.98
CA ARG A 912 -52.49 -59.68 -34.65
C ARG A 912 -53.46 -58.49 -34.73
N SER A 913 -54.05 -58.20 -35.90
CA SER A 913 -55.07 -57.17 -36.09
C SER A 913 -56.12 -57.60 -37.11
N ASP A 914 -57.34 -57.89 -36.65
CA ASP A 914 -58.44 -58.39 -37.48
C ASP A 914 -58.76 -57.44 -38.66
N THR A 915 -58.71 -56.14 -38.43
CA THR A 915 -58.97 -55.11 -39.46
C THR A 915 -57.87 -55.04 -40.53
N LEU A 916 -56.64 -55.44 -40.22
CA LEU A 916 -55.57 -55.57 -41.21
C LEU A 916 -55.64 -56.90 -41.96
N VAL A 917 -56.14 -57.97 -41.33
CA VAL A 917 -56.46 -59.22 -42.02
C VAL A 917 -57.54 -58.98 -43.08
N GLU A 918 -58.62 -58.26 -42.74
CA GLU A 918 -59.67 -57.90 -43.71
C GLU A 918 -59.16 -57.02 -44.87
N LYS A 919 -58.29 -56.03 -44.59
CA LYS A 919 -57.78 -55.09 -45.61
C LYS A 919 -56.71 -55.69 -46.55
N LEU A 920 -55.80 -56.53 -46.02
CA LEU A 920 -54.55 -56.91 -46.71
C LEU A 920 -54.29 -58.43 -46.73
N GLY A 921 -55.02 -59.21 -45.91
CA GLY A 921 -54.73 -60.61 -45.65
C GLY A 921 -54.84 -61.52 -46.88
N ASP A 922 -55.88 -61.38 -47.68
CA ASP A 922 -56.12 -62.24 -48.87
C ASP A 922 -55.05 -62.06 -49.95
N GLU A 923 -54.64 -60.82 -50.22
CA GLU A 923 -53.64 -60.51 -51.24
C GLU A 923 -52.24 -60.97 -50.81
N MET A 924 -51.82 -60.62 -49.59
CA MET A 924 -50.53 -61.08 -49.05
C MET A 924 -50.48 -62.60 -48.90
N SER A 925 -51.59 -63.25 -48.50
CA SER A 925 -51.64 -64.72 -48.40
C SER A 925 -51.50 -65.38 -49.77
N ARG A 926 -52.17 -64.85 -50.82
CA ARG A 926 -52.06 -65.37 -52.19
C ARG A 926 -50.63 -65.26 -52.73
N GLN A 927 -50.00 -64.10 -52.53
CA GLN A 927 -48.61 -63.86 -52.95
C GLN A 927 -47.60 -64.74 -52.20
N TYR A 928 -47.80 -64.95 -50.89
CA TYR A 928 -46.97 -65.85 -50.08
C TYR A 928 -47.07 -67.31 -50.52
N GLN A 929 -48.29 -67.80 -50.80
CA GLN A 929 -48.51 -69.16 -51.31
C GLN A 929 -47.87 -69.37 -52.69
N ALA A 930 -47.93 -68.36 -53.57
CA ALA A 930 -47.20 -68.40 -54.85
C ALA A 930 -45.67 -68.49 -54.64
N LEU A 931 -45.13 -67.83 -53.62
CA LEU A 931 -43.69 -67.87 -53.29
C LEU A 931 -43.26 -69.24 -52.73
N LEU A 932 -44.08 -69.85 -51.87
CA LEU A 932 -43.88 -71.21 -51.36
C LEU A 932 -43.79 -72.23 -52.50
N GLY A 933 -44.71 -72.16 -53.47
CA GLY A 933 -44.72 -73.06 -54.64
C GLY A 933 -43.50 -72.90 -55.56
N VAL A 934 -42.85 -71.74 -55.58
CA VAL A 934 -41.57 -71.55 -56.30
C VAL A 934 -40.40 -72.12 -55.49
N SER A 935 -40.41 -71.98 -54.16
CA SER A 935 -39.37 -72.54 -53.28
C SER A 935 -39.33 -74.08 -53.26
N THR A 936 -40.43 -74.76 -53.55
CA THR A 936 -40.49 -76.24 -53.60
C THR A 936 -39.99 -76.82 -54.91
N ASN A 937 -39.88 -76.02 -55.97
CA ASN A 937 -39.54 -76.49 -57.33
C ASN A 937 -38.04 -76.35 -57.68
N SER A 938 -37.18 -75.96 -56.74
CA SER A 938 -35.75 -75.71 -56.98
C SER A 938 -34.80 -76.83 -56.51
N VAL A 939 -35.28 -78.08 -56.44
CA VAL A 939 -34.50 -79.32 -56.22
C VAL A 939 -35.19 -80.40 -57.05
N PRO A 940 -34.57 -81.05 -58.08
CA PRO A 940 -33.34 -81.86 -58.01
C PRO A 940 -32.33 -81.56 -59.16
N SER A 941 -31.16 -82.21 -59.33
CA SER A 941 -30.31 -83.13 -58.53
C SER A 941 -28.92 -83.27 -59.20
N ALA A 942 -27.91 -83.65 -58.41
CA ALA A 942 -26.48 -83.83 -58.76
C ALA A 942 -25.70 -82.52 -58.97
#